data_AF-A0A964Y5K3-F1
#
_entry.id   AF-A0A964Y5K3-F1
#
_cell.length_a   1.000
_cell.length_b   1.000
_cell.length_c   1.000
_cell.angle_alpha   90.00
_cell.angle_beta   90.00
_cell.angle_gamma   90.00
#
_symmetry.space_group_name_H-M   'P 1'
#
loop_
_entity.id
_entity.type
_entity.pdbx_description
1 polymer ?
#
loop_
_entity_poly.entity_id
_entity_poly.type
_entity_poly.pdbx_seq_one_letter_code
_entity_poly.pdbx_strand_id
1 'polypeptide(L)'
;GSSSGYHEIAFTNGIYNGEGGVHVDALQNDLFRKLISRCHAKKMNINAKDLKNEFILVIMISVPNPEFNNQSKTRLLQPNIKIEIEEKYIQQILKWEFMKEMKQLCDFRESKILQKMEKKTRTHLPRIENLDAANYSGTKHSKDCILILCEGLSAKTYAANGINIGWKGKKGRNYFGIYPLRGKLLNVRNASIKTISENKEVGDIVKTLHLQVNVDYTKEENFKTLMYGKVMIITDADEDGHHICSLLLNFFHFLYPSLLQRKESFLYYMMTPIAKITLSKKKVLTFYSDFEYQKYLEEHPNEQRTIKYYKGLGTSSDEEIKETFGQKVVAFLYDNQESKMVFDKIFHKSNSQERKEWLTEYNHQGYECPQEEYRICDYINRELVRFSIEDCRRSIPNLYDGLKVSQRKILYSVFKKNLDWKGKSMKVAQLAGYCAETSNYHHGEQCLYDTIIKMTHSFIGSNNLPLLYRDGQFGCFDPETEFLLWDGTIKKAKEIRAGTDQFVGDDGLPRNILKEWKGEQEMYEIHLHDHEPSFVVNTNHILTVQVSHPQKVWYDPCSHQISYRLFDGDRFRYFCFPTTSECVDIDLHEMEMYLEYFYQPTKAIYDISLEDFLKLPAREQEEFHMMYLSCPILWTNQE
;
A
#
# COMPACT_ATOMS: atom_id res chain seq x y z
N GLY A 1 -12.37 -35.46 19.00
CA GLY A 1 -12.27 -35.91 17.61
C GLY A 1 -12.82 -37.31 17.52
N SER A 2 -14.12 -37.44 17.29
CA SER A 2 -14.75 -38.71 16.95
C SER A 2 -14.41 -39.03 15.50
N SER A 3 -13.84 -40.20 15.29
CA SER A 3 -13.60 -40.82 13.98
C SER A 3 -14.89 -41.44 13.43
N SER A 4 -15.99 -40.68 13.39
CA SER A 4 -17.21 -41.06 12.68
C SER A 4 -17.26 -40.24 11.41
N GLY A 5 -17.10 -40.91 10.26
CA GLY A 5 -17.31 -40.26 8.97
C GLY A 5 -18.75 -39.75 8.85
N TYR A 6 -19.00 -38.92 7.85
CA TYR A 6 -20.35 -38.54 7.46
C TYR A 6 -21.22 -39.79 7.22
N HIS A 7 -22.39 -39.87 7.86
CA HIS A 7 -23.31 -41.01 7.75
C HIS A 7 -24.67 -40.56 7.24
N GLU A 8 -25.12 -41.18 6.13
CA GLU A 8 -26.47 -41.03 5.59
C GLU A 8 -27.19 -42.36 5.52
N ILE A 9 -28.47 -42.34 5.85
CA ILE A 9 -29.36 -43.49 5.78
C ILE A 9 -30.56 -43.07 4.93
N ALA A 10 -30.64 -43.64 3.73
CA ALA A 10 -31.56 -43.18 2.71
C ALA A 10 -32.48 -44.31 2.26
N PHE A 11 -33.78 -44.02 2.13
CA PHE A 11 -34.78 -44.97 1.65
C PHE A 11 -35.70 -44.33 0.61
N THR A 12 -35.91 -45.04 -0.50
CA THR A 12 -36.90 -44.70 -1.53
C THR A 12 -37.92 -45.82 -1.65
N ASN A 13 -39.20 -45.54 -1.42
CA ASN A 13 -40.29 -46.53 -1.47
C ASN A 13 -40.01 -47.78 -0.60
N GLY A 14 -39.40 -47.58 0.57
CA GLY A 14 -39.01 -48.66 1.50
C GLY A 14 -37.73 -49.41 1.14
N ILE A 15 -37.05 -49.06 0.04
CA ILE A 15 -35.80 -49.68 -0.40
C ILE A 15 -34.62 -48.85 0.09
N TYR A 16 -33.65 -49.50 0.74
CA TYR A 16 -32.43 -48.85 1.22
C TYR A 16 -31.51 -48.43 0.06
N ASN A 17 -31.11 -47.17 0.02
CA ASN A 17 -30.22 -46.59 -0.97
C ASN A 17 -28.84 -46.33 -0.35
N GLY A 18 -27.99 -47.36 -0.32
CA GLY A 18 -26.67 -47.31 0.35
C GLY A 18 -25.64 -46.33 -0.26
N GLU A 19 -25.88 -45.85 -1.49
CA GLU A 19 -25.06 -44.84 -2.18
C GLU A 19 -25.79 -43.49 -2.31
N GLY A 20 -26.92 -43.32 -1.59
CA GLY A 20 -27.69 -42.08 -1.53
C GLY A 20 -28.50 -41.78 -2.80
N GLY A 21 -28.40 -40.56 -3.32
CA GLY A 21 -29.03 -40.15 -4.57
C GLY A 21 -29.64 -38.75 -4.52
N VAL A 22 -30.41 -38.42 -5.56
CA VAL A 22 -30.94 -37.05 -5.78
C VAL A 22 -31.75 -36.48 -4.61
N HIS A 23 -32.43 -37.35 -3.85
CA HIS A 23 -33.19 -36.97 -2.66
C HIS A 23 -32.29 -36.58 -1.48
N VAL A 24 -31.17 -37.29 -1.29
CA VAL A 24 -30.17 -36.96 -0.28
C VAL A 24 -29.48 -35.65 -0.65
N ASP A 25 -29.05 -35.52 -1.91
CA ASP A 25 -28.40 -34.33 -2.43
C ASP A 25 -29.30 -33.08 -2.25
N ALA A 26 -30.59 -33.21 -2.57
CA ALA A 26 -31.58 -32.14 -2.38
C ALA A 26 -31.71 -31.71 -0.90
N LEU A 27 -31.79 -32.68 0.04
CA LEU A 27 -31.89 -32.39 1.46
C LEU A 27 -30.63 -31.68 1.99
N GLN A 28 -29.45 -32.22 1.66
CA GLN A 28 -28.17 -31.64 2.07
C GLN A 28 -28.01 -30.22 1.57
N ASN A 29 -28.29 -30.00 0.28
CA ASN A 29 -28.08 -28.71 -0.36
C ASN A 29 -28.97 -27.64 0.26
N ASP A 30 -30.23 -27.93 0.59
CA ASP A 30 -31.08 -26.94 1.25
C ASP A 30 -30.71 -26.74 2.73
N LEU A 31 -30.51 -27.83 3.48
CA LEU A 31 -30.19 -27.78 4.91
C LEU A 31 -28.89 -27.02 5.19
N PHE A 32 -27.78 -27.47 4.59
CA PHE A 32 -26.47 -26.92 4.91
C PHE A 32 -26.30 -25.53 4.34
N ARG A 33 -26.90 -25.20 3.18
CA ARG A 33 -26.89 -23.82 2.66
C ARG A 33 -27.58 -22.85 3.63
N LYS A 34 -28.76 -23.22 4.15
CA LYS A 34 -29.49 -22.40 5.13
C LYS A 34 -28.71 -22.28 6.44
N LEU A 35 -28.20 -23.38 6.99
CA LEU A 35 -27.41 -23.36 8.21
C LEU A 35 -26.13 -22.52 8.07
N ILE A 36 -25.34 -22.71 7.01
CA ILE A 36 -24.12 -21.94 6.73
C ILE A 36 -24.42 -20.46 6.65
N SER A 37 -25.47 -20.07 5.92
CA SER A 37 -25.90 -18.67 5.85
C SER A 37 -26.17 -18.06 7.23
N ARG A 38 -26.87 -18.80 8.11
CA ARG A 38 -27.12 -18.33 9.48
C ARG A 38 -25.89 -18.36 10.39
N CYS A 39 -24.99 -19.33 10.21
CA CYS A 39 -23.70 -19.37 10.90
C CYS A 39 -22.85 -18.14 10.55
N HIS A 40 -22.75 -17.80 9.26
CA HIS A 40 -22.03 -16.60 8.82
C HIS A 40 -22.64 -15.32 9.39
N ALA A 41 -23.97 -15.21 9.45
CA ALA A 41 -24.64 -14.08 10.11
C ALA A 41 -24.29 -13.97 11.61
N LYS A 42 -24.00 -15.10 12.27
CA LYS A 42 -23.51 -15.17 13.65
C LYS A 42 -21.98 -15.09 13.78
N LYS A 43 -21.26 -14.73 12.70
CA LYS A 43 -19.79 -14.65 12.62
C LYS A 43 -19.08 -15.98 12.88
N MET A 44 -19.71 -17.10 12.54
CA MET A 44 -19.11 -18.43 12.59
C MET A 44 -18.70 -18.82 11.18
N ASN A 45 -17.38 -18.82 10.91
CA ASN A 45 -16.85 -19.17 9.60
C ASN A 45 -16.73 -20.71 9.46
N ILE A 46 -17.80 -21.33 8.96
CA ILE A 46 -17.97 -22.78 8.87
C ILE A 46 -18.28 -23.15 7.42
N ASN A 47 -17.67 -24.23 6.92
CA ASN A 47 -17.99 -24.78 5.59
C ASN A 47 -18.96 -25.98 5.69
N ALA A 48 -19.50 -26.43 4.55
CA ALA A 48 -20.43 -27.55 4.52
C ALA A 48 -19.83 -28.86 5.06
N LYS A 49 -18.53 -29.09 4.88
CA LYS A 49 -17.84 -30.29 5.36
C LYS A 49 -17.79 -30.34 6.89
N ASP A 50 -17.52 -29.19 7.51
CA ASP A 50 -17.50 -29.02 8.96
C ASP A 50 -18.86 -29.35 9.57
N LEU A 51 -19.97 -28.92 8.95
CA LEU A 51 -21.30 -29.28 9.42
C LEU A 51 -21.66 -30.73 9.10
N LYS A 52 -21.41 -31.22 7.89
CA LYS A 52 -21.80 -32.58 7.47
C LYS A 52 -21.33 -33.65 8.45
N ASN A 53 -20.11 -33.55 8.94
CA ASN A 53 -19.55 -34.54 9.86
C ASN A 53 -20.25 -34.61 11.22
N GLU A 54 -21.02 -33.59 11.59
CA GLU A 54 -21.77 -33.51 12.86
C GLU A 54 -23.22 -34.04 12.74
N PHE A 55 -23.65 -34.43 11.53
CA PHE A 55 -25.01 -34.90 11.29
C PHE A 55 -25.04 -36.36 10.84
N ILE A 56 -26.03 -37.09 11.35
CA ILE A 56 -26.53 -38.31 10.74
C ILE A 56 -27.85 -37.94 10.05
N LEU A 57 -27.88 -38.04 8.73
CA LEU A 57 -29.09 -37.73 7.96
C LEU A 57 -29.87 -39.02 7.68
N VAL A 58 -31.11 -39.07 8.16
CA VAL A 58 -32.05 -40.15 7.83
C VAL A 58 -33.12 -39.56 6.92
N ILE A 59 -33.25 -40.09 5.71
CA ILE A 59 -34.24 -39.66 4.73
C ILE A 59 -35.06 -40.85 4.24
N MET A 60 -36.37 -40.68 4.27
CA MET A 60 -37.34 -41.64 3.77
C MET A 60 -38.31 -40.91 2.85
N ILE A 61 -38.36 -41.30 1.58
CA ILE A 61 -39.25 -40.69 0.59
C ILE A 61 -40.08 -41.74 -0.13
N SER A 62 -41.27 -41.31 -0.57
CA SER A 62 -42.13 -42.08 -1.46
C SER A 62 -42.35 -41.31 -2.75
N VAL A 63 -41.97 -41.90 -3.88
CA VAL A 63 -41.99 -41.23 -5.19
C VAL A 63 -42.55 -42.14 -6.28
N PRO A 64 -43.31 -41.59 -7.23
CA PRO A 64 -43.78 -42.36 -8.39
C PRO A 64 -42.61 -42.63 -9.34
N ASN A 65 -42.58 -43.83 -9.93
CA ASN A 65 -41.66 -44.24 -10.99
C ASN A 65 -40.17 -43.89 -10.71
N PRO A 66 -39.57 -44.38 -9.60
CA PRO A 66 -38.16 -44.11 -9.32
C PRO A 66 -37.23 -44.83 -10.29
N GLU A 67 -36.19 -44.14 -10.75
CA GLU A 67 -35.10 -44.75 -11.51
C GLU A 67 -33.82 -44.81 -10.67
N PHE A 68 -33.13 -45.94 -10.74
CA PHE A 68 -31.92 -46.22 -9.96
C PHE A 68 -30.73 -46.51 -10.85
N ASN A 69 -29.53 -46.38 -10.30
CA ASN A 69 -28.27 -46.64 -11.01
C ASN A 69 -28.05 -48.11 -11.39
N ASN A 70 -28.60 -49.06 -10.64
CA ASN A 70 -28.44 -50.49 -10.86
C ASN A 70 -29.64 -51.29 -10.32
N GLN A 71 -29.66 -52.60 -10.61
CA GLN A 71 -30.71 -53.52 -10.15
C GLN A 71 -30.77 -53.63 -8.62
N SER A 72 -29.64 -53.46 -7.93
CA SER A 72 -29.56 -53.44 -6.47
C SER A 72 -30.13 -52.15 -5.87
N LYS A 73 -30.50 -51.16 -6.70
CA LYS A 73 -31.15 -49.89 -6.33
C LYS A 73 -30.36 -49.09 -5.29
N THR A 74 -29.04 -49.09 -5.40
CA THR A 74 -28.15 -48.47 -4.39
C THR A 74 -28.20 -46.94 -4.40
N ARG A 75 -28.48 -46.30 -5.55
CA ARG A 75 -28.61 -44.84 -5.69
C ARG A 75 -29.85 -44.42 -6.48
N LEU A 76 -30.61 -43.45 -5.97
CA LEU A 76 -31.75 -42.85 -6.70
C LEU A 76 -31.27 -41.78 -7.69
N LEU A 77 -31.70 -41.88 -8.96
CA LEU A 77 -31.36 -40.95 -10.04
C LEU A 77 -32.54 -40.06 -10.47
N GLN A 78 -33.77 -40.60 -10.49
CA GLN A 78 -35.00 -39.86 -10.85
C GLN A 78 -36.17 -40.28 -9.95
N PRO A 79 -37.20 -39.41 -9.77
CA PRO A 79 -37.33 -38.07 -10.32
C PRO A 79 -36.46 -37.03 -9.61
N ASN A 80 -36.26 -35.86 -10.22
CA ASN A 80 -35.59 -34.73 -9.55
C ASN A 80 -36.43 -34.25 -8.34
N ILE A 81 -35.85 -34.35 -7.14
CA ILE A 81 -36.54 -34.04 -5.89
C ILE A 81 -36.22 -32.61 -5.48
N LYS A 82 -37.26 -31.81 -5.21
CA LYS A 82 -37.12 -30.50 -4.58
C LYS A 82 -37.51 -30.61 -3.11
N ILE A 83 -36.56 -30.33 -2.21
CA ILE A 83 -36.79 -30.27 -0.77
C ILE A 83 -36.58 -28.82 -0.33
N GLU A 84 -37.54 -28.31 0.43
CA GLU A 84 -37.42 -27.03 1.11
C GLU A 84 -37.68 -27.22 2.61
N ILE A 85 -36.63 -27.05 3.41
CA ILE A 85 -36.72 -27.16 4.86
C ILE A 85 -37.28 -25.86 5.42
N GLU A 86 -38.37 -25.96 6.17
CA GLU A 86 -38.97 -24.80 6.83
C GLU A 86 -37.97 -24.11 7.80
N GLU A 87 -37.99 -22.78 7.81
CA GLU A 87 -37.09 -21.97 8.63
C GLU A 87 -37.18 -22.30 10.13
N LYS A 88 -38.35 -22.74 10.62
CA LYS A 88 -38.54 -23.12 12.03
C LYS A 88 -37.57 -24.22 12.48
N TYR A 89 -37.26 -25.19 11.60
CA TYR A 89 -36.34 -26.27 11.91
C TYR A 89 -34.88 -25.79 11.93
N ILE A 90 -34.52 -24.88 11.00
CA ILE A 90 -33.20 -24.23 10.99
C ILE A 90 -32.98 -23.47 12.31
N GLN A 91 -33.99 -22.73 12.79
CA GLN A 91 -33.91 -22.03 14.08
C GLN A 91 -33.77 -22.96 15.28
N GLN A 92 -34.38 -24.15 15.24
CA GLN A 92 -34.24 -25.15 16.30
C GLN A 92 -32.81 -25.73 16.31
N ILE A 93 -32.28 -26.11 15.15
CA ILE A 93 -30.91 -26.66 15.02
C ILE A 93 -29.88 -25.63 15.51
N LEU A 94 -30.05 -24.35 15.20
CA LEU A 94 -29.15 -23.27 15.65
C LEU A 94 -29.11 -23.08 17.18
N LYS A 95 -30.03 -23.71 17.92
CA LYS A 95 -30.07 -23.70 19.40
C LYS A 95 -29.46 -24.95 20.03
N TRP A 96 -29.16 -25.99 19.24
CA TRP A 96 -28.54 -27.21 19.75
C TRP A 96 -27.16 -26.93 20.33
N GLU A 97 -26.73 -27.75 21.29
CA GLU A 97 -25.48 -27.52 22.04
C GLU A 97 -24.24 -27.62 21.16
N PHE A 98 -24.23 -28.51 20.16
CA PHE A 98 -23.10 -28.66 19.23
C PHE A 98 -22.74 -27.35 18.52
N MET A 99 -23.70 -26.44 18.32
CA MET A 99 -23.44 -25.13 17.71
C MET A 99 -22.49 -24.27 18.56
N LYS A 100 -22.52 -24.42 19.90
CA LYS A 100 -21.57 -23.75 20.79
C LYS A 100 -20.17 -24.32 20.62
N GLU A 101 -20.05 -25.64 20.53
CA GLU A 101 -18.77 -26.34 20.30
C GLU A 101 -18.18 -25.97 18.93
N MET A 102 -19.02 -25.93 17.89
CA MET A 102 -18.63 -25.49 16.55
C MET A 102 -18.11 -24.06 16.56
N LYS A 103 -18.75 -23.16 17.32
CA LYS A 103 -18.26 -21.78 17.46
C LYS A 103 -16.88 -21.75 18.13
N GLN A 104 -16.70 -22.47 19.23
CA GLN A 104 -15.40 -22.55 19.92
C GLN A 104 -14.31 -23.12 19.00
N LEU A 105 -14.66 -24.11 18.17
CA LEU A 105 -13.74 -24.70 17.21
C LEU A 105 -13.36 -23.71 16.09
N CYS A 106 -14.31 -22.90 15.60
CA CYS A 106 -14.01 -21.77 14.70
C CYS A 106 -13.06 -20.78 15.35
N ASP A 107 -13.42 -20.28 16.54
CA ASP A 107 -12.62 -19.30 17.29
C ASP A 107 -11.20 -19.84 17.53
N PHE A 108 -11.06 -21.13 17.84
CA PHE A 108 -9.76 -21.79 18.00
C PHE A 108 -8.95 -21.87 16.70
N ARG A 109 -9.58 -22.26 15.58
CA ARG A 109 -8.92 -22.31 14.26
C ARG A 109 -8.41 -20.92 13.84
N GLU A 110 -9.26 -19.92 14.02
CA GLU A 110 -8.95 -18.51 13.76
C GLU A 110 -7.77 -18.01 14.60
N SER A 111 -7.82 -18.30 15.90
CA SER A 111 -6.74 -17.96 16.84
C SER A 111 -5.41 -18.63 16.47
N LYS A 112 -5.44 -19.90 16.05
CA LYS A 112 -4.25 -20.63 15.62
C LYS A 112 -3.61 -20.02 14.37
N ILE A 113 -4.41 -19.44 13.47
CA ILE A 113 -3.87 -18.71 12.31
C ILE A 113 -3.20 -17.42 12.79
N LEU A 114 -3.86 -16.62 13.63
CA LEU A 114 -3.31 -15.37 14.15
C LEU A 114 -2.02 -15.58 14.97
N GLN A 115 -1.94 -16.68 15.73
CA GLN A 115 -0.76 -17.06 16.52
C GLN A 115 0.51 -17.22 15.67
N LYS A 116 0.40 -17.39 14.34
CA LYS A 116 1.57 -17.43 13.45
C LYS A 116 2.34 -16.11 13.42
N MET A 117 1.69 -15.00 13.77
CA MET A 117 2.34 -13.69 13.89
C MET A 117 3.14 -13.55 15.17
N GLU A 118 2.83 -14.33 16.20
CA GLU A 118 3.42 -14.20 17.54
C GLU A 118 4.85 -14.75 17.56
N LYS A 119 5.67 -14.22 18.47
CA LYS A 119 6.95 -14.85 18.81
C LYS A 119 6.77 -15.76 20.02
N LYS A 120 7.47 -16.89 20.03
CA LYS A 120 7.37 -17.90 21.12
C LYS A 120 8.04 -17.44 22.41
N THR A 121 9.13 -16.69 22.32
CA THR A 121 9.96 -16.31 23.47
C THR A 121 10.02 -14.80 23.64
N ARG A 122 9.94 -14.35 24.89
CA ARG A 122 10.06 -12.93 25.24
C ARG A 122 11.46 -12.37 24.95
N THR A 123 12.51 -13.13 25.29
CA THR A 123 13.90 -12.64 25.44
C THR A 123 14.62 -12.30 24.14
N HIS A 124 14.35 -13.02 23.06
CA HIS A 124 14.98 -12.74 21.76
C HIS A 124 13.98 -12.07 20.82
N LEU A 125 14.33 -10.88 20.34
CA LEU A 125 13.55 -10.19 19.32
C LEU A 125 14.07 -10.61 17.94
N PRO A 126 13.22 -11.08 17.01
CA PRO A 126 13.65 -11.39 15.67
C PRO A 126 14.17 -10.12 14.98
N ARG A 127 15.03 -10.28 13.97
CA ARG A 127 15.51 -9.16 13.16
C ARG A 127 14.32 -8.56 12.39
N ILE A 128 13.79 -7.46 12.91
CA ILE A 128 12.74 -6.67 12.28
C ILE A 128 13.41 -5.49 11.60
N GLU A 129 13.11 -5.33 10.33
CA GLU A 129 13.66 -4.28 9.48
C GLU A 129 13.33 -2.89 10.04
N ASN A 130 14.35 -2.02 10.09
CA ASN A 130 14.26 -0.65 10.59
C ASN A 130 13.76 -0.50 12.05
N LEU A 131 13.64 -1.59 12.80
CA LEU A 131 13.33 -1.54 14.22
C LEU A 131 14.56 -1.20 15.05
N ASP A 132 14.40 -0.17 15.85
CA ASP A 132 15.37 0.31 16.81
C ASP A 132 14.88 -0.08 18.21
N ALA A 133 15.19 -1.29 18.67
CA ALA A 133 14.67 -1.78 19.96
C ALA A 133 15.29 -1.06 21.17
N ALA A 134 14.52 -0.87 22.24
CA ALA A 134 15.06 -0.36 23.50
C ALA A 134 15.96 -1.42 24.16
N ASN A 135 17.09 -0.99 24.74
CA ASN A 135 18.04 -1.90 25.38
C ASN A 135 17.43 -2.66 26.56
N TYR A 136 16.44 -2.06 27.25
CA TYR A 136 15.75 -2.71 28.38
C TYR A 136 14.45 -3.41 27.99
N SER A 137 14.06 -3.41 26.71
CA SER A 137 12.89 -4.15 26.25
C SER A 137 13.07 -5.65 26.50
N GLY A 138 12.04 -6.30 27.04
CA GLY A 138 12.08 -7.72 27.41
C GLY A 138 12.74 -8.05 28.74
N THR A 139 13.22 -7.06 29.49
CA THR A 139 13.83 -7.23 30.82
C THR A 139 12.83 -6.97 31.96
N LYS A 140 13.31 -6.86 33.20
CA LYS A 140 12.50 -6.40 34.35
C LYS A 140 12.03 -4.94 34.21
N HIS A 141 12.67 -4.16 33.35
CA HIS A 141 12.35 -2.75 33.11
C HIS A 141 11.40 -2.53 31.93
N SER A 142 10.88 -3.58 31.28
CA SER A 142 9.97 -3.45 30.13
C SER A 142 8.76 -2.55 30.38
N LYS A 143 8.21 -2.52 31.62
CA LYS A 143 7.07 -1.66 31.96
C LYS A 143 7.38 -0.17 31.81
N ASP A 144 8.65 0.18 31.95
CA ASP A 144 9.16 1.55 31.86
C ASP A 144 9.58 1.89 30.43
N CYS A 145 9.68 0.90 29.54
CA CYS A 145 10.02 1.09 28.15
C CYS A 145 8.81 1.59 27.35
N ILE A 146 9.09 2.45 26.37
CA ILE A 146 8.12 3.07 25.47
C ILE A 146 8.50 2.71 24.03
N LEU A 147 7.56 2.14 23.27
CA LEU A 147 7.73 1.92 21.85
C LEU A 147 7.13 3.11 21.09
N ILE A 148 7.93 3.79 20.29
CA ILE A 148 7.48 4.81 19.36
C ILE A 148 7.09 4.13 18.05
N LEU A 149 5.83 4.26 17.63
CA LEU A 149 5.37 3.90 16.29
C LEU A 149 5.27 5.18 15.48
N CYS A 150 6.09 5.32 14.43
CA CYS A 150 6.20 6.57 13.69
C CYS A 150 5.90 6.43 12.19
N GLU A 151 5.44 7.52 11.57
CA GLU A 151 5.12 7.57 10.14
C GLU A 151 6.39 7.63 9.27
N GLY A 152 6.81 6.48 8.74
CA GLY A 152 7.95 6.39 7.83
C GLY A 152 9.32 6.65 8.49
N LEU A 153 10.34 6.64 7.64
CA LEU A 153 11.73 6.86 8.07
C LEU A 153 12.02 8.32 8.45
N SER A 154 11.29 9.28 7.87
CA SER A 154 11.40 10.70 8.20
C SER A 154 11.06 10.96 9.67
N ALA A 155 9.93 10.44 10.14
CA ALA A 155 9.53 10.56 11.55
C ALA A 155 10.43 9.73 12.48
N LYS A 156 11.03 8.63 12.00
CA LYS A 156 12.03 7.87 12.77
C LYS A 156 13.23 8.72 13.14
N THR A 157 13.75 9.54 12.22
CA THR A 157 14.88 10.43 12.50
C THR A 157 14.52 11.47 13.57
N TYR A 158 13.34 12.09 13.45
CA TYR A 158 12.81 13.00 14.47
C TYR A 158 12.75 12.31 15.85
N ALA A 159 12.17 11.11 15.92
CA ALA A 159 12.08 10.35 17.16
C ALA A 159 13.47 9.96 17.71
N ALA A 160 14.40 9.56 16.85
CA ALA A 160 15.74 9.15 17.25
C ALA A 160 16.54 10.28 17.91
N ASN A 161 16.38 11.52 17.44
CA ASN A 161 16.96 12.69 18.09
C ASN A 161 16.19 13.07 19.36
N GLY A 162 14.86 12.96 19.31
CA GLY A 162 13.95 13.33 20.38
C GLY A 162 14.08 12.52 21.67
N ILE A 163 14.33 11.21 21.57
CA ILE A 163 14.44 10.34 22.75
C ILE A 163 15.56 10.74 23.73
N ASN A 164 16.54 11.53 23.29
CA ASN A 164 17.61 12.03 24.15
C ASN A 164 17.13 13.10 25.14
N ILE A 165 16.07 13.83 24.78
CA ILE A 165 15.35 14.77 25.66
C ILE A 165 14.55 13.96 26.70
N GLY A 166 13.89 12.91 26.21
CA GLY A 166 13.13 11.98 27.04
C GLY A 166 11.70 12.41 27.30
N TRP A 167 10.95 11.55 27.99
CA TRP A 167 9.56 11.78 28.40
C TRP A 167 9.27 10.97 29.67
N LYS A 168 8.52 11.56 30.61
CA LYS A 168 8.21 10.98 31.94
C LYS A 168 9.45 10.45 32.69
N GLY A 169 10.54 11.23 32.69
CA GLY A 169 11.78 10.90 33.41
C GLY A 169 12.58 9.74 32.81
N LYS A 170 12.18 9.22 31.64
CA LYS A 170 12.93 8.22 30.88
C LYS A 170 13.62 8.92 29.71
N LYS A 171 14.86 8.53 29.39
CA LYS A 171 15.64 9.09 28.28
C LYS A 171 16.50 8.03 27.57
N GLY A 172 16.71 8.24 26.27
CA GLY A 172 17.62 7.48 25.44
C GLY A 172 17.18 6.05 25.12
N ARG A 173 18.05 5.32 24.41
CA ARG A 173 17.78 3.97 23.89
C ARG A 173 17.60 2.90 24.95
N ASN A 174 17.87 3.19 26.22
CA ASN A 174 17.56 2.25 27.29
C ASN A 174 16.05 2.05 27.44
N TYR A 175 15.26 3.11 27.31
CA TYR A 175 13.81 3.06 27.53
C TYR A 175 13.00 3.18 26.24
N PHE A 176 13.51 3.86 25.22
CA PHE A 176 12.76 4.09 23.99
C PHE A 176 13.17 3.13 22.88
N GLY A 177 12.17 2.46 22.30
CA GLY A 177 12.28 1.77 21.02
C GLY A 177 11.57 2.58 19.94
N ILE A 178 11.99 2.45 18.68
CA ILE A 178 11.40 3.19 17.55
C ILE A 178 11.15 2.22 16.39
N TYR A 179 9.91 2.18 15.91
CA TYR A 179 9.51 1.39 14.75
C TYR A 179 8.81 2.28 13.72
N PRO A 180 9.42 2.49 12.54
CA PRO A 180 8.80 3.21 11.45
C PRO A 180 7.80 2.32 10.72
N LEU A 181 6.57 2.81 10.60
CA LEU A 181 5.57 2.22 9.72
C LEU A 181 5.97 2.46 8.26
N ARG A 182 5.73 1.46 7.42
CA ARG A 182 6.02 1.52 5.97
C ARG A 182 4.96 2.35 5.22
N GLY A 183 3.79 2.54 5.83
CA GLY A 183 2.70 3.34 5.29
C GLY A 183 1.45 3.22 6.15
N LYS A 184 0.28 3.31 5.50
CA LYS A 184 -1.02 3.12 6.17
C LYS A 184 -1.15 1.67 6.62
N LEU A 185 -1.36 1.47 7.91
CA LEU A 185 -1.57 0.15 8.49
C LEU A 185 -2.82 -0.52 7.89
N LEU A 186 -2.76 -1.84 7.72
CA LEU A 186 -3.92 -2.63 7.28
C LEU A 186 -5.12 -2.40 8.21
N ASN A 187 -6.29 -2.06 7.65
CA ASN A 187 -7.53 -2.07 8.41
C ASN A 187 -7.93 -3.53 8.73
N VAL A 188 -7.47 -4.01 9.88
CA VAL A 188 -7.65 -5.40 10.34
C VAL A 188 -9.10 -5.81 10.49
N ARG A 189 -10.04 -4.86 10.66
CA ARG A 189 -11.46 -5.15 10.86
C ARG A 189 -12.16 -5.62 9.58
N ASN A 190 -11.63 -5.22 8.42
CA ASN A 190 -12.16 -5.58 7.10
C ASN A 190 -11.33 -6.66 6.39
N ALA A 191 -10.19 -7.04 6.96
CA ALA A 191 -9.28 -8.02 6.40
C ALA A 191 -9.64 -9.44 6.84
N SER A 192 -9.37 -10.42 5.98
CA SER A 192 -9.46 -11.82 6.39
C SER A 192 -8.38 -12.15 7.41
N ILE A 193 -8.62 -13.12 8.30
CA ILE A 193 -7.64 -13.54 9.31
C ILE A 193 -6.32 -14.00 8.67
N LYS A 194 -6.40 -14.64 7.50
CA LYS A 194 -5.22 -15.00 6.71
C LYS A 194 -4.44 -13.75 6.27
N THR A 195 -5.12 -12.76 5.70
CA THR A 195 -4.52 -11.49 5.29
C THR A 195 -3.86 -10.76 6.45
N ILE A 196 -4.50 -10.75 7.63
CA ILE A 196 -3.93 -10.17 8.86
C ILE A 196 -2.66 -10.93 9.23
N SER A 197 -2.72 -12.27 9.28
CA SER A 197 -1.59 -13.13 9.63
C SER A 197 -0.39 -13.03 8.70
N GLU A 198 -0.62 -12.75 7.43
CA GLU A 198 0.42 -12.64 6.39
C GLU A 198 0.97 -11.21 6.27
N ASN A 199 0.31 -10.22 6.90
CA ASN A 199 0.75 -8.84 6.85
C ASN A 199 2.02 -8.65 7.71
N LYS A 200 3.13 -8.31 7.04
CA LYS A 200 4.44 -8.13 7.66
C LYS A 200 4.44 -7.05 8.74
N GLU A 201 3.79 -5.90 8.50
CA GLU A 201 3.77 -4.77 9.43
C GLU A 201 2.98 -5.07 10.70
N VAL A 202 1.80 -5.69 10.55
CA VAL A 202 1.01 -6.20 11.69
C VAL A 202 1.84 -7.22 12.49
N GLY A 203 2.46 -8.19 11.81
CA GLY A 203 3.31 -9.19 12.45
C GLY A 203 4.52 -8.60 13.17
N ASP A 204 5.17 -7.58 12.59
CA ASP A 204 6.30 -6.88 13.18
C ASP A 204 5.90 -6.16 14.47
N ILE A 205 4.75 -5.46 14.50
CA ILE A 205 4.22 -4.82 15.72
C ILE A 205 3.91 -5.85 16.80
N VAL A 206 3.22 -6.95 16.44
CA VAL A 206 2.88 -8.06 17.35
C VAL A 206 4.14 -8.66 17.98
N LYS A 207 5.17 -8.93 17.19
CA LYS A 207 6.46 -9.47 17.68
C LYS A 207 7.22 -8.46 18.54
N THR A 208 7.22 -7.19 18.15
CA THR A 208 7.92 -6.10 18.85
C THR A 208 7.36 -5.89 20.25
N LEU A 209 6.03 -5.85 20.37
CA LEU A 209 5.35 -5.68 21.66
C LEU A 209 5.25 -6.99 22.46
N HIS A 210 5.45 -8.13 21.80
CA HIS A 210 5.18 -9.48 22.34
C HIS A 210 3.72 -9.67 22.71
N LEU A 211 2.84 -9.29 21.77
CA LEU A 211 1.42 -9.48 21.89
C LEU A 211 1.04 -10.93 21.57
N GLN A 212 0.12 -11.46 22.38
CA GLN A 212 -0.49 -12.77 22.28
C GLN A 212 -2.01 -12.62 22.13
N VAL A 213 -2.58 -13.39 21.20
CA VAL A 213 -4.00 -13.41 20.85
C VAL A 213 -4.80 -14.05 22.00
N ASN A 214 -6.00 -13.52 22.26
CA ASN A 214 -6.90 -13.95 23.35
C ASN A 214 -6.33 -13.84 24.77
N VAL A 215 -5.31 -13.01 24.98
CA VAL A 215 -4.79 -12.70 26.31
C VAL A 215 -5.43 -11.41 26.84
N ASP A 216 -5.87 -11.48 28.09
CA ASP A 216 -6.43 -10.33 28.80
C ASP A 216 -5.31 -9.54 29.50
N TYR A 217 -4.92 -8.40 28.91
CA TYR A 217 -3.91 -7.50 29.43
C TYR A 217 -4.43 -6.51 30.47
N THR A 218 -5.70 -6.57 30.89
CA THR A 218 -6.13 -5.85 32.11
C THR A 218 -5.48 -6.45 33.36
N LYS A 219 -5.13 -7.74 33.29
CA LYS A 219 -4.40 -8.48 34.31
C LYS A 219 -2.90 -8.15 34.28
N GLU A 220 -2.35 -7.86 35.46
CA GLU A 220 -0.98 -7.35 35.58
C GLU A 220 0.07 -8.43 35.29
N GLU A 221 -0.21 -9.70 35.61
CA GLU A 221 0.63 -10.84 35.27
C GLU A 221 0.82 -11.00 33.76
N ASN A 222 -0.25 -10.80 32.98
CA ASN A 222 -0.22 -10.86 31.52
C ASN A 222 0.46 -9.61 30.95
N PHE A 223 0.15 -8.43 31.49
CA PHE A 223 0.76 -7.18 31.03
C PHE A 223 2.29 -7.16 31.20
N LYS A 224 2.81 -7.74 32.28
CA LYS A 224 4.26 -7.86 32.52
C LYS A 224 4.99 -8.71 31.47
N THR A 225 4.28 -9.50 30.67
CA THR A 225 4.89 -10.32 29.60
C THR A 225 5.28 -9.49 28.38
N LEU A 226 4.74 -8.27 28.22
CA LEU A 226 5.04 -7.37 27.13
C LEU A 226 6.50 -6.89 27.16
N MET A 227 6.97 -6.48 25.99
CA MET A 227 8.31 -5.90 25.79
C MET A 227 8.38 -4.41 26.16
N TYR A 228 7.24 -3.72 26.07
CA TYR A 228 7.08 -2.30 26.33
C TYR A 228 5.81 -2.08 27.17
N GLY A 229 5.87 -1.18 28.14
CA GLY A 229 4.72 -0.82 28.96
C GLY A 229 3.86 0.29 28.37
N LYS A 230 4.36 0.99 27.34
CA LYS A 230 3.64 2.08 26.66
C LYS A 230 3.96 2.09 25.18
N VAL A 231 3.01 2.54 24.38
CA VAL A 231 3.19 2.85 22.96
C VAL A 231 2.91 4.33 22.76
N MET A 232 3.81 5.01 22.06
CA MET A 232 3.66 6.41 21.66
C MET A 232 3.55 6.47 20.14
N ILE A 233 2.46 7.01 19.63
CA ILE A 233 2.23 7.23 18.21
C ILE A 233 2.73 8.62 17.86
N ILE A 234 3.58 8.70 16.83
CA ILE A 234 4.15 9.95 16.30
C ILE A 234 3.92 9.98 14.80
N THR A 235 2.98 10.80 14.35
CA THR A 235 2.69 11.01 12.92
C THR A 235 2.87 12.47 12.58
N ASP A 236 2.92 12.80 11.29
CA ASP A 236 2.87 14.20 10.89
C ASP A 236 1.51 14.80 11.30
N ALA A 237 1.47 16.11 11.61
CA ALA A 237 0.23 16.81 11.93
C ALA A 237 -0.56 17.18 10.66
N ASP A 238 -0.81 16.17 9.83
CA ASP A 238 -1.61 16.26 8.62
C ASP A 238 -2.73 15.21 8.63
N GLU A 239 -3.58 15.25 7.61
CA GLU A 239 -4.74 14.37 7.54
C GLU A 239 -4.35 12.88 7.42
N ASP A 240 -3.27 12.56 6.68
CA ASP A 240 -2.82 11.19 6.49
C ASP A 240 -2.23 10.60 7.79
N GLY A 241 -1.55 11.42 8.60
CA GLY A 241 -1.09 11.07 9.94
C GLY A 241 -2.24 10.74 10.91
N HIS A 242 -3.32 11.53 10.91
CA HIS A 242 -4.52 11.23 11.70
C HIS A 242 -5.17 9.89 11.30
N HIS A 243 -5.16 9.57 10.01
CA HIS A 243 -5.64 8.27 9.53
C HIS A 243 -4.76 7.10 10.00
N ILE A 244 -3.43 7.24 9.95
CA ILE A 244 -2.49 6.22 10.45
C ILE A 244 -2.69 5.97 11.94
N CYS A 245 -2.77 7.03 12.75
CA CYS A 245 -3.03 6.93 14.18
C CYS A 245 -4.37 6.22 14.44
N SER A 246 -5.42 6.57 13.69
CA SER A 246 -6.73 5.94 13.83
C SER A 246 -6.73 4.46 13.43
N LEU A 247 -5.94 4.06 12.43
CA LEU A 247 -5.76 2.66 12.04
C LEU A 247 -5.01 1.85 13.12
N LEU A 248 -4.01 2.44 13.78
CA LEU A 248 -3.35 1.83 14.95
C LEU A 248 -4.33 1.64 16.10
N LEU A 249 -5.13 2.66 16.42
CA LEU A 249 -6.19 2.56 17.42
C LEU A 249 -7.17 1.42 17.10
N ASN A 250 -7.60 1.31 15.84
CA ASN A 250 -8.45 0.22 15.37
C ASN A 250 -7.75 -1.16 15.46
N PHE A 251 -6.45 -1.25 15.18
CA PHE A 251 -5.66 -2.46 15.36
C PHE A 251 -5.68 -2.95 16.81
N PHE A 252 -5.38 -2.07 17.77
CA PHE A 252 -5.42 -2.41 19.20
C PHE A 252 -6.84 -2.73 19.66
N HIS A 253 -7.84 -1.96 19.23
CA HIS A 253 -9.24 -2.22 19.59
C HIS A 253 -9.75 -3.57 19.07
N PHE A 254 -9.39 -3.94 17.84
CA PHE A 254 -9.90 -5.16 17.21
C PHE A 254 -9.18 -6.42 17.70
N LEU A 255 -7.86 -6.40 17.80
CA LEU A 255 -7.06 -7.60 18.13
C LEU A 255 -6.67 -7.70 19.61
N TYR A 256 -6.50 -6.56 20.30
CA TYR A 256 -5.98 -6.51 21.67
C TYR A 256 -6.74 -5.51 22.58
N PRO A 257 -8.09 -5.55 22.64
CA PRO A 257 -8.90 -4.52 23.29
C PRO A 257 -8.59 -4.31 24.78
N SER A 258 -8.15 -5.37 25.47
CA SER A 258 -7.81 -5.33 26.90
C SER A 258 -6.68 -4.34 27.23
N LEU A 259 -5.83 -3.97 26.26
CA LEU A 259 -4.81 -2.93 26.43
C LEU A 259 -5.41 -1.53 26.51
N LEU A 260 -6.49 -1.26 25.78
CA LEU A 260 -7.20 0.02 25.82
C LEU A 260 -8.00 0.18 27.11
N GLN A 261 -8.40 -0.93 27.73
CA GLN A 261 -9.22 -0.97 28.96
C GLN A 261 -8.41 -0.83 30.26
N ARG A 262 -7.10 -0.69 30.18
CA ARG A 262 -6.25 -0.56 31.36
C ARG A 262 -6.49 0.78 32.07
N LYS A 263 -6.29 0.78 33.40
CA LYS A 263 -6.39 2.00 34.23
C LYS A 263 -5.34 3.03 33.85
N GLU A 264 -4.09 2.58 33.66
CA GLU A 264 -3.05 3.39 33.05
C GLU A 264 -3.12 3.22 31.55
N SER A 265 -3.24 4.32 30.82
CA SER A 265 -3.30 4.28 29.35
C SER A 265 -2.03 3.63 28.78
N PHE A 266 -2.24 2.68 27.88
CA PHE A 266 -1.17 2.01 27.16
C PHE A 266 -0.76 2.79 25.90
N LEU A 267 -1.69 3.50 25.27
CA LEU A 267 -1.48 4.24 24.03
C LEU A 267 -1.44 5.75 24.27
N TYR A 268 -0.40 6.38 23.76
CA TYR A 268 -0.19 7.81 23.80
C TYR A 268 -0.04 8.35 22.38
N TYR A 269 -0.47 9.58 22.17
CA TYR A 269 -0.24 10.33 20.93
C TYR A 269 0.61 11.55 21.24
N MET A 270 1.74 11.69 20.57
CA MET A 270 2.52 12.92 20.64
C MET A 270 2.05 13.83 19.52
N MET A 271 1.43 14.94 19.89
CA MET A 271 1.02 15.95 18.93
C MET A 271 2.23 16.73 18.46
N THR A 272 2.33 16.94 17.15
CA THR A 272 3.40 17.74 16.56
C THR A 272 2.84 19.11 16.20
N PRO A 273 3.64 20.18 16.32
CA PRO A 273 3.16 21.53 16.03
C PRO A 273 2.88 21.70 14.53
N ILE A 274 1.87 22.50 14.20
CA ILE A 274 1.49 22.83 12.82
C ILE A 274 2.12 24.14 12.36
N ALA A 275 2.30 25.09 13.28
CA ALA A 275 2.83 26.42 12.99
C ALA A 275 3.57 27.01 14.20
N LYS A 276 4.55 27.85 13.90
CA LYS A 276 5.30 28.66 14.86
C LYS A 276 5.23 30.12 14.45
N ILE A 277 4.78 30.98 15.35
CA ILE A 277 4.76 32.43 15.20
C ILE A 277 5.91 33.02 16.01
N THR A 278 6.77 33.81 15.37
CA THR A 278 7.79 34.60 16.03
C THR A 278 7.39 36.07 15.98
N LEU A 279 7.17 36.67 17.15
CA LEU A 279 6.81 38.08 17.29
C LEU A 279 8.07 38.96 17.32
N SER A 280 7.94 40.26 17.00
CA SER A 280 9.07 41.21 16.96
C SER A 280 9.91 41.27 18.25
N LYS A 281 9.30 40.93 19.40
CA LYS A 281 9.98 40.84 20.72
C LYS A 281 10.70 39.51 20.96
N LYS A 282 10.96 38.71 19.92
CA LYS A 282 11.49 37.33 19.97
C LYS A 282 10.66 36.34 20.81
N LYS A 283 9.41 36.69 21.16
CA LYS A 283 8.49 35.74 21.77
C LYS A 283 8.05 34.74 20.70
N VAL A 284 8.25 33.46 20.98
CA VAL A 284 7.86 32.34 20.13
C VAL A 284 6.56 31.74 20.65
N LEU A 285 5.59 31.58 19.76
CA LEU A 285 4.33 30.90 20.03
C LEU A 285 4.24 29.68 19.11
N THR A 286 3.95 28.51 19.68
CA THR A 286 3.86 27.25 18.96
C THR A 286 2.42 26.75 19.03
N PHE A 287 1.85 26.44 17.87
CA PHE A 287 0.45 26.05 17.72
C PHE A 287 0.35 24.59 17.29
N TYR A 288 -0.61 23.87 17.88
CA TYR A 288 -0.84 22.44 17.63
C TYR A 288 -2.21 22.17 16.97
N SER A 289 -3.08 23.18 16.88
CA SER A 289 -4.36 23.11 16.17
C SER A 289 -4.53 24.31 15.26
N ASP A 290 -5.14 24.09 14.10
CA ASP A 290 -5.42 25.17 13.15
C ASP A 290 -6.37 26.19 13.78
N PHE A 291 -7.31 25.73 14.61
CA PHE A 291 -8.22 26.61 15.32
C PHE A 291 -7.50 27.61 16.24
N GLU A 292 -6.60 27.15 17.11
CA GLU A 292 -5.85 28.04 18.01
C GLU A 292 -4.98 29.01 17.22
N TYR A 293 -4.40 28.53 16.11
CA TYR A 293 -3.61 29.35 15.22
C TYR A 293 -4.44 30.45 14.55
N GLN A 294 -5.57 30.12 13.90
CA GLN A 294 -6.44 31.09 13.25
C GLN A 294 -7.04 32.08 14.25
N LYS A 295 -7.52 31.60 15.39
CA LYS A 295 -8.04 32.45 16.47
C LYS A 295 -7.00 33.48 16.92
N TYR A 296 -5.74 33.07 17.08
CA TYR A 296 -4.66 34.00 17.41
C TYR A 296 -4.46 35.07 16.32
N LEU A 297 -4.49 34.67 15.03
CA LEU A 297 -4.33 35.60 13.91
C LEU A 297 -5.47 36.63 13.86
N GLU A 298 -6.70 36.21 14.14
CA GLU A 298 -7.90 37.05 14.16
C GLU A 298 -7.89 38.03 15.34
N GLU A 299 -7.50 37.58 16.53
CA GLU A 299 -7.39 38.42 17.73
C GLU A 299 -6.23 39.44 17.63
N HIS A 300 -5.18 39.13 16.86
CA HIS A 300 -3.98 39.94 16.72
C HIS A 300 -3.68 40.29 15.25
N PRO A 301 -4.54 41.05 14.55
CA PRO A 301 -4.40 41.27 13.10
C PRO A 301 -3.21 42.17 12.72
N ASN A 302 -2.87 43.13 13.59
CA ASN A 302 -1.85 44.16 13.33
C ASN A 302 -0.47 43.84 13.95
N GLU A 303 -0.30 42.66 14.54
CA GLU A 303 0.95 42.30 15.20
C GLU A 303 1.99 41.83 14.18
N GLN A 304 3.15 42.50 14.14
CA GLN A 304 4.23 42.13 13.24
C GLN A 304 4.81 40.77 13.66
N ARG A 305 4.81 39.83 12.70
CA ARG A 305 5.09 38.43 12.96
C ARG A 305 5.77 37.75 11.78
N THR A 306 6.58 36.75 12.10
CA THR A 306 7.10 35.78 11.13
C THR A 306 6.44 34.43 11.41
N ILE A 307 5.84 33.83 10.39
CA ILE A 307 5.13 32.55 10.48
C ILE A 307 6.00 31.48 9.83
N LYS A 308 6.23 30.38 10.54
CA LYS A 308 6.83 29.15 10.01
C LYS A 308 5.81 28.02 10.13
N TYR A 309 5.50 27.37 9.01
CA TYR A 309 4.69 26.15 9.00
C TYR A 309 5.57 24.92 9.05
N TYR A 310 5.15 23.90 9.79
CA TYR A 310 5.83 22.61 9.82
C TYR A 310 5.30 21.75 8.67
N LYS A 311 6.18 21.30 7.76
CA LYS A 311 5.80 20.51 6.58
C LYS A 311 5.74 19.01 6.85
N GLY A 312 6.54 18.53 7.81
CA GLY A 312 6.66 17.13 8.20
C GLY A 312 7.83 16.96 9.16
N LEU A 313 7.79 15.91 9.98
CA LEU A 313 8.72 15.69 11.08
C LEU A 313 10.18 15.56 10.65
N GLY A 314 10.43 15.07 9.44
CA GLY A 314 11.78 14.93 8.89
C GLY A 314 12.49 16.25 8.57
N THR A 315 11.77 17.38 8.59
CA THR A 315 12.32 18.72 8.25
C THR A 315 12.60 19.59 9.47
N SER A 316 12.30 19.09 10.68
CA SER A 316 12.54 19.82 11.92
C SER A 316 14.04 19.88 12.25
N SER A 317 14.53 21.02 12.71
CA SER A 317 15.92 21.14 13.18
C SER A 317 16.10 20.53 14.58
N ASP A 318 17.33 20.24 14.97
CA ASP A 318 17.63 19.65 16.28
C ASP A 318 17.19 20.56 17.45
N GLU A 319 17.23 21.88 17.28
CA GLU A 319 16.69 22.85 18.24
C GLU A 319 15.16 22.74 18.35
N GLU A 320 14.47 22.58 17.23
CA GLU A 320 13.02 22.42 17.22
C GLU A 320 12.60 21.11 17.86
N ILE A 321 13.35 20.03 17.65
CA ILE A 321 13.13 18.74 18.31
C ILE A 321 13.27 18.91 19.83
N LYS A 322 14.30 19.64 20.31
CA LYS A 322 14.47 19.97 21.75
C LYS A 322 13.30 20.74 22.32
N GLU A 323 12.73 21.65 21.55
CA GLU A 323 11.58 22.48 21.95
C GLU A 323 10.24 21.73 21.89
N THR A 324 10.13 20.64 21.13
CA THR A 324 8.82 20.03 20.80
C THR A 324 8.64 18.61 21.30
N PHE A 325 9.70 17.79 21.31
CA PHE A 325 9.59 16.37 21.65
C PHE A 325 9.12 16.19 23.09
N GLY A 326 8.07 15.39 23.29
CA GLY A 326 7.54 15.07 24.60
C GLY A 326 6.80 16.22 25.30
N GLN A 327 6.72 17.42 24.71
CA GLN A 327 6.01 18.57 25.29
C GLN A 327 4.49 18.39 25.26
N LYS A 328 3.96 17.88 24.14
CA LYS A 328 2.52 17.69 23.93
C LYS A 328 2.20 16.23 23.67
N VAL A 329 2.13 15.45 24.74
CA VAL A 329 1.77 14.02 24.68
C VAL A 329 0.47 13.79 25.42
N VAL A 330 -0.53 13.27 24.71
CA VAL A 330 -1.85 12.96 25.27
C VAL A 330 -2.03 11.46 25.42
N ALA A 331 -2.68 11.04 26.51
CA ALA A 331 -3.08 9.66 26.75
C ALA A 331 -4.42 9.39 26.07
N PHE A 332 -4.54 8.30 25.31
CA PHE A 332 -5.83 7.90 24.78
C PHE A 332 -6.70 7.28 25.87
N LEU A 333 -7.94 7.75 25.97
CA LEU A 333 -8.95 7.20 26.87
C LEU A 333 -9.98 6.39 26.08
N TYR A 334 -10.20 5.16 26.53
CA TYR A 334 -11.16 4.24 25.93
C TYR A 334 -12.46 4.19 26.74
N ASP A 335 -13.56 4.49 26.08
CA ASP A 335 -14.91 4.34 26.62
C ASP A 335 -15.53 3.07 26.04
N ASN A 336 -15.72 2.03 26.86
CA ASN A 336 -16.12 0.69 26.42
C ASN A 336 -17.32 0.67 25.46
N GLN A 337 -18.36 1.46 25.73
CA GLN A 337 -19.58 1.44 24.91
C GLN A 337 -19.44 2.36 23.71
N GLU A 338 -19.11 3.63 23.95
CA GLU A 338 -19.07 4.64 22.90
C GLU A 338 -17.96 4.37 21.89
N SER A 339 -16.74 4.04 22.35
CA SER A 339 -15.61 3.79 21.46
C SER A 339 -15.86 2.56 20.59
N LYS A 340 -16.48 1.50 21.14
CA LYS A 340 -16.82 0.32 20.35
C LYS A 340 -17.79 0.65 19.21
N MET A 341 -18.82 1.46 19.49
CA MET A 341 -19.76 1.88 18.45
C MET A 341 -19.07 2.71 17.37
N VAL A 342 -18.22 3.65 17.77
CA VAL A 342 -17.47 4.51 16.84
C VAL A 342 -16.51 3.69 15.97
N PHE A 343 -15.74 2.76 16.54
CA PHE A 343 -14.87 1.89 15.73
C PHE A 343 -15.65 1.05 14.71
N ASP A 344 -16.80 0.51 15.12
CA ASP A 344 -17.64 -0.29 14.24
C ASP A 344 -18.23 0.55 13.11
N LYS A 345 -18.78 1.73 13.43
CA LYS A 345 -19.31 2.72 12.48
C LYS A 345 -18.27 3.12 11.42
N ILE A 346 -17.06 3.46 11.87
CA ILE A 346 -16.04 4.07 11.02
C ILE A 346 -15.22 3.02 10.25
N PHE A 347 -14.75 1.96 10.90
CA PHE A 347 -13.78 1.06 10.25
C PHE A 347 -14.43 -0.12 9.54
N HIS A 348 -15.71 -0.42 9.75
CA HIS A 348 -16.35 -1.57 9.11
C HIS A 348 -16.89 -1.24 7.72
N LYS A 349 -16.53 -2.03 6.70
CA LYS A 349 -16.85 -1.75 5.30
C LYS A 349 -18.35 -1.61 5.01
N SER A 350 -19.20 -2.39 5.69
CA SER A 350 -20.66 -2.38 5.46
C SER A 350 -21.35 -1.11 5.93
N ASN A 351 -20.72 -0.32 6.81
CA ASN A 351 -21.36 0.83 7.46
C ASN A 351 -21.13 2.12 6.65
N SER A 352 -21.16 1.99 5.32
CA SER A 352 -20.90 3.13 4.42
C SER A 352 -21.96 4.23 4.55
N GLN A 353 -23.23 3.87 4.80
CA GLN A 353 -24.31 4.83 5.01
C GLN A 353 -24.12 5.64 6.29
N GLU A 354 -23.84 4.96 7.41
CA GLU A 354 -23.57 5.62 8.70
C GLU A 354 -22.35 6.55 8.63
N ARG A 355 -21.32 6.20 7.84
CA ARG A 355 -20.18 7.09 7.56
C ARG A 355 -20.59 8.33 6.78
N LYS A 356 -21.50 8.23 5.81
CA LYS A 356 -21.98 9.41 5.08
C LYS A 356 -22.70 10.38 6.01
N GLU A 357 -23.57 9.86 6.89
CA GLU A 357 -24.26 10.67 7.90
C GLU A 357 -23.26 11.33 8.86
N TRP A 358 -22.27 10.58 9.33
CA TRP A 358 -21.18 11.13 10.15
C TRP A 358 -20.41 12.28 9.49
N LEU A 359 -20.13 12.19 8.19
CA LEU A 359 -19.49 13.29 7.45
C LEU A 359 -20.37 14.55 7.40
N THR A 360 -21.70 14.39 7.35
CA THR A 360 -22.64 15.53 7.35
C THR A 360 -22.82 16.17 8.72
N GLU A 361 -22.56 15.42 9.80
CA GLU A 361 -22.61 15.92 11.18
C GLU A 361 -21.36 16.73 11.56
N TYR A 362 -20.31 16.71 10.74
CA TYR A 362 -19.07 17.43 11.02
C TYR A 362 -19.31 18.93 11.11
N ASN A 363 -19.08 19.47 12.31
CA ASN A 363 -19.08 20.90 12.56
C ASN A 363 -17.63 21.42 12.57
N HIS A 364 -17.34 22.36 11.68
CA HIS A 364 -16.01 23.00 11.59
C HIS A 364 -15.72 23.96 12.76
N GLN A 365 -16.62 24.10 13.74
CA GLN A 365 -16.30 24.81 14.97
C GLN A 365 -15.06 24.17 15.61
N GLY A 366 -13.96 24.91 15.61
CA GLY A 366 -12.70 24.39 16.11
C GLY A 366 -12.77 24.12 17.61
N TYR A 367 -11.95 23.18 18.05
CA TYR A 367 -11.84 22.77 19.44
C TYR A 367 -10.46 23.14 19.98
N GLU A 368 -10.41 23.37 21.29
CA GLU A 368 -9.16 23.53 22.01
C GLU A 368 -8.37 22.22 22.03
N CYS A 369 -7.05 22.35 21.89
CA CYS A 369 -6.16 21.21 21.85
C CYS A 369 -6.18 20.46 23.21
N PRO A 370 -6.37 19.13 23.23
CA PRO A 370 -6.38 18.37 24.47
C PRO A 370 -5.03 18.52 25.20
N GLN A 371 -5.08 18.61 26.53
CA GLN A 371 -3.88 18.89 27.32
C GLN A 371 -3.14 17.62 27.72
N GLU A 372 -3.81 16.69 28.40
CA GLU A 372 -3.19 15.45 28.93
C GLU A 372 -3.88 14.18 28.44
N GLU A 373 -5.18 14.24 28.18
CA GLU A 373 -6.02 13.09 27.83
C GLU A 373 -6.83 13.40 26.57
N TYR A 374 -6.99 12.40 25.71
CA TYR A 374 -7.80 12.48 24.51
C TYR A 374 -8.72 11.25 24.44
N ARG A 375 -10.02 11.45 24.59
CA ARG A 375 -11.00 10.38 24.37
C ARG A 375 -10.94 9.93 22.91
N ILE A 376 -10.88 8.61 22.70
CA ILE A 376 -10.78 8.02 21.36
C ILE A 376 -11.97 8.45 20.48
N CYS A 377 -13.18 8.51 21.05
CA CYS A 377 -14.37 8.96 20.33
C CYS A 377 -14.22 10.41 19.83
N ASP A 378 -13.73 11.29 20.69
CA ASP A 378 -13.49 12.69 20.33
C ASP A 378 -12.39 12.80 19.26
N TYR A 379 -11.31 12.05 19.39
CA TYR A 379 -10.25 12.00 18.37
C TYR A 379 -10.79 11.59 17.00
N ILE A 380 -11.58 10.51 16.95
CA ILE A 380 -12.17 10.04 15.69
C ILE A 380 -13.14 11.09 15.12
N ASN A 381 -14.02 11.64 15.95
CA ASN A 381 -15.05 12.58 15.50
C ASN A 381 -14.53 14.00 15.21
N ARG A 382 -13.30 14.33 15.58
CA ARG A 382 -12.71 15.67 15.40
C ARG A 382 -11.53 15.70 14.45
N GLU A 383 -10.66 14.68 14.50
CA GLU A 383 -9.46 14.58 13.66
C GLU A 383 -9.71 13.69 12.43
N LEU A 384 -10.09 12.42 12.64
CA LEU A 384 -10.23 11.45 11.53
C LEU A 384 -11.32 11.84 10.51
N VAL A 385 -12.35 12.56 10.97
CA VAL A 385 -13.39 13.09 10.09
C VAL A 385 -12.84 14.08 9.08
N ARG A 386 -11.83 14.89 9.45
CA ARG A 386 -11.18 15.84 8.54
C ARG A 386 -10.45 15.12 7.43
N PHE A 387 -9.73 14.06 7.78
CA PHE A 387 -9.12 13.17 6.79
C PHE A 387 -10.15 12.61 5.83
N SER A 388 -11.29 12.16 6.35
CA SER A 388 -12.33 11.55 5.52
C SER A 388 -12.98 12.58 4.58
N ILE A 389 -13.18 13.82 5.03
CA ILE A 389 -13.67 14.93 4.20
C ILE A 389 -12.63 15.29 3.12
N GLU A 390 -11.36 15.41 3.48
CA GLU A 390 -10.30 15.72 2.53
C GLU A 390 -10.08 14.58 1.53
N ASP A 391 -10.23 13.32 1.96
CA ASP A 391 -10.20 12.16 1.09
C ASP A 391 -11.35 12.19 0.06
N CYS A 392 -12.56 12.55 0.49
CA CYS A 392 -13.68 12.81 -0.43
C CYS A 392 -13.36 13.96 -1.38
N ARG A 393 -12.79 15.07 -0.88
CA ARG A 393 -12.46 16.25 -1.69
C ARG A 393 -11.44 15.95 -2.78
N ARG A 394 -10.42 15.14 -2.49
CA ARG A 394 -9.39 14.75 -3.49
C ARG A 394 -9.84 13.63 -4.42
N SER A 395 -10.77 12.78 -3.99
CA SER A 395 -11.17 11.57 -4.72
C SER A 395 -12.42 11.75 -5.59
N ILE A 396 -13.34 12.64 -5.22
CA ILE A 396 -14.60 12.88 -5.92
C ILE A 396 -14.43 14.10 -6.85
N PRO A 397 -14.78 14.00 -8.14
CA PRO A 397 -14.73 15.13 -9.05
C PRO A 397 -15.78 16.18 -8.71
N ASN A 398 -15.52 17.43 -9.09
CA ASN A 398 -16.52 18.48 -8.97
C ASN A 398 -17.56 18.39 -10.11
N LEU A 399 -18.82 18.72 -9.82
CA LEU A 399 -19.92 18.66 -10.79
C LEU A 399 -19.70 19.56 -12.02
N TYR A 400 -19.09 20.73 -11.86
CA TYR A 400 -19.00 21.74 -12.91
C TYR A 400 -17.95 21.41 -13.98
N ASP A 401 -16.82 20.83 -13.57
CA ASP A 401 -15.70 20.54 -14.48
C ASP A 401 -15.42 19.03 -14.65
N GLY A 402 -15.99 18.18 -13.80
CA GLY A 402 -15.71 16.74 -13.80
C GLY A 402 -14.30 16.38 -13.31
N LEU A 403 -13.57 17.32 -12.70
CA LEU A 403 -12.16 17.13 -12.33
C LEU A 403 -11.96 16.93 -10.83
N LYS A 404 -11.04 16.03 -10.50
CA LYS A 404 -10.44 15.91 -9.17
C LYS A 404 -9.42 17.02 -8.93
N VAL A 405 -9.07 17.26 -7.67
CA VAL A 405 -8.11 18.33 -7.29
C VAL A 405 -6.77 18.20 -8.01
N SER A 406 -6.22 17.00 -8.15
CA SER A 406 -4.95 16.76 -8.87
C SER A 406 -5.05 17.13 -10.35
N GLN A 407 -6.11 16.68 -11.04
CA GLN A 407 -6.34 16.96 -12.46
C GLN A 407 -6.48 18.47 -12.71
N ARG A 408 -7.21 19.18 -11.84
CA ARG A 408 -7.38 20.64 -11.94
C ARG A 408 -6.06 21.39 -11.73
N LYS A 409 -5.24 20.96 -10.76
CA LYS A 409 -3.91 21.54 -10.53
C LYS A 409 -2.98 21.34 -11.73
N ILE A 410 -3.02 20.16 -12.36
CA ILE A 410 -2.26 19.86 -13.58
C ILE A 410 -2.66 20.80 -14.71
N LEU A 411 -3.96 20.95 -15.01
CA LEU A 411 -4.42 21.85 -16.06
C LEU A 411 -4.08 23.30 -15.78
N TYR A 412 -4.25 23.75 -14.52
CA TYR A 412 -3.82 25.08 -14.11
C TYR A 412 -2.34 25.32 -14.40
N SER A 413 -1.46 24.36 -14.09
CA SER A 413 -0.03 24.46 -14.38
C SER A 413 0.29 24.45 -15.87
N VAL A 414 -0.42 23.64 -16.67
CA VAL A 414 -0.31 23.64 -18.13
C VAL A 414 -0.66 25.01 -18.71
N PHE A 415 -1.80 25.59 -18.28
CA PHE A 415 -2.23 26.92 -18.71
C PHE A 415 -1.28 28.02 -18.24
N LYS A 416 -0.83 27.98 -16.98
CA LYS A 416 0.11 28.98 -16.45
C LYS A 416 1.45 28.98 -17.19
N LYS A 417 1.91 27.82 -17.64
CA LYS A 417 3.14 27.66 -18.41
C LYS A 417 2.93 27.90 -19.92
N ASN A 418 1.70 28.19 -20.35
CA ASN A 418 1.32 28.36 -21.75
C ASN A 418 1.77 27.17 -22.63
N LEU A 419 1.60 25.95 -22.12
CA LEU A 419 1.88 24.74 -22.90
C LEU A 419 0.73 24.51 -23.88
N ASP A 420 1.07 24.50 -25.17
CA ASP A 420 0.15 24.23 -26.27
C ASP A 420 0.58 22.96 -27.01
N TRP A 421 -0.39 22.30 -27.66
CA TRP A 421 -0.17 21.06 -28.43
C TRP A 421 0.72 21.26 -29.66
N LYS A 422 0.84 22.49 -30.16
CA LYS A 422 1.77 22.86 -31.24
C LYS A 422 3.19 23.18 -30.75
N GLY A 423 3.35 23.37 -29.44
CA GLY A 423 4.60 23.82 -28.83
C GLY A 423 5.58 22.69 -28.56
N LYS A 424 6.72 23.04 -27.97
CA LYS A 424 7.69 22.05 -27.49
C LYS A 424 7.08 21.24 -26.36
N SER A 425 7.09 19.91 -26.50
CA SER A 425 6.59 19.00 -25.47
C SER A 425 7.48 19.02 -24.22
N MET A 426 6.86 18.75 -23.07
CA MET A 426 7.51 18.67 -21.78
C MET A 426 7.44 17.23 -21.27
N LYS A 427 8.57 16.70 -20.77
CA LYS A 427 8.57 15.36 -20.16
C LYS A 427 7.60 15.35 -18.96
N VAL A 428 6.87 14.26 -18.79
CA VAL A 428 5.87 14.10 -17.72
C VAL A 428 6.46 14.39 -16.33
N ALA A 429 7.67 13.88 -16.06
CA ALA A 429 8.36 14.12 -14.79
C ALA A 429 8.63 15.62 -14.53
N GLN A 430 9.00 16.37 -15.58
CA GLN A 430 9.21 17.83 -15.47
C GLN A 430 7.90 18.58 -15.27
N LEU A 431 6.82 18.15 -15.92
CA LEU A 431 5.49 18.73 -15.74
C LEU A 431 4.95 18.44 -14.33
N ALA A 432 5.16 17.22 -13.82
CA ALA A 432 4.78 16.82 -12.47
C ALA A 432 5.49 17.67 -11.40
N GLY A 433 6.82 17.81 -11.49
CA GLY A 433 7.59 18.68 -10.59
C GLY A 433 7.18 20.16 -10.68
N TYR A 434 6.99 20.66 -11.91
CA TYR A 434 6.49 22.03 -12.10
C TYR A 434 5.08 22.23 -11.51
N CYS A 435 4.20 21.26 -11.67
CA CYS A 435 2.85 21.29 -11.08
C CYS A 435 2.92 21.29 -9.55
N ALA A 436 3.79 20.47 -8.97
CA ALA A 436 3.96 20.39 -7.52
C ALA A 436 4.37 21.73 -6.92
N GLU A 437 5.39 22.36 -7.50
CA GLU A 437 5.87 23.69 -7.11
C GLU A 437 4.79 24.78 -7.31
N THR A 438 4.21 24.83 -8.50
CA THR A 438 3.37 25.96 -8.93
C THR A 438 1.99 25.96 -8.30
N SER A 439 1.44 24.77 -8.04
CA SER A 439 0.09 24.61 -7.50
C SER A 439 0.07 24.38 -5.99
N ASN A 440 1.25 24.34 -5.35
CA ASN A 440 1.41 23.95 -3.94
C ASN A 440 0.75 22.57 -3.69
N TYR A 441 1.22 21.55 -4.39
CA TYR A 441 0.77 20.18 -4.21
C TYR A 441 1.62 19.50 -3.14
N HIS A 442 0.98 18.99 -2.08
CA HIS A 442 1.68 18.47 -0.90
C HIS A 442 1.85 16.95 -0.89
N HIS A 443 1.28 16.23 -1.86
CA HIS A 443 1.46 14.77 -1.97
C HIS A 443 2.62 14.42 -2.90
N GLY A 444 3.02 13.15 -2.91
CA GLY A 444 4.13 12.67 -3.73
C GLY A 444 3.95 12.95 -5.23
N GLU A 445 5.02 13.38 -5.89
CA GLU A 445 5.04 13.72 -7.32
C GLU A 445 4.66 12.52 -8.21
N GLN A 446 4.89 11.28 -7.74
CA GLN A 446 4.46 10.07 -8.44
C GLN A 446 2.94 10.06 -8.69
N CYS A 447 2.14 10.54 -7.74
CA CYS A 447 0.68 10.63 -7.93
C CYS A 447 0.31 11.62 -9.05
N LEU A 448 1.06 12.72 -9.20
CA LEU A 448 0.89 13.65 -10.32
C LEU A 448 1.34 13.01 -11.62
N TYR A 449 2.48 12.31 -11.62
CA TYR A 449 3.00 11.59 -12.78
C TYR A 449 1.95 10.61 -13.34
N ASP A 450 1.41 9.74 -12.49
CA ASP A 450 0.37 8.77 -12.87
C ASP A 450 -0.93 9.46 -13.34
N THR A 451 -1.29 10.58 -12.71
CA THR A 451 -2.49 11.35 -13.09
C THR A 451 -2.31 11.99 -14.47
N ILE A 452 -1.14 12.58 -14.75
CA ILE A 452 -0.83 13.17 -16.05
C ILE A 452 -0.90 12.11 -17.14
N ILE A 453 -0.29 10.93 -16.93
CA ILE A 453 -0.34 9.82 -17.89
C ILE A 453 -1.79 9.41 -18.17
N LYS A 454 -2.61 9.22 -17.13
CA LYS A 454 -4.02 8.85 -17.32
C LYS A 454 -4.82 9.91 -18.07
N MET A 455 -4.46 11.19 -17.95
CA MET A 455 -5.11 12.29 -18.68
C MET A 455 -4.72 12.37 -20.16
N THR A 456 -3.62 11.73 -20.58
CA THR A 456 -3.21 11.65 -22.01
C THR A 456 -3.74 10.41 -22.72
N HIS A 457 -4.27 9.43 -21.98
CA HIS A 457 -4.80 8.21 -22.57
C HIS A 457 -5.90 8.54 -23.60
N SER A 458 -5.69 8.08 -24.83
CA SER A 458 -6.56 8.30 -25.99
C SER A 458 -7.07 7.00 -26.60
N PHE A 459 -6.85 5.87 -25.91
CA PHE A 459 -7.28 4.55 -26.38
C PHE A 459 -8.75 4.31 -26.00
N ILE A 460 -9.43 3.43 -26.75
CA ILE A 460 -10.88 3.21 -26.66
C ILE A 460 -11.28 2.78 -25.26
N GLY A 461 -12.22 3.48 -24.60
CA GLY A 461 -12.62 3.18 -23.21
C GLY A 461 -11.79 3.88 -22.13
N SER A 462 -10.89 4.80 -22.50
CA SER A 462 -10.23 5.72 -21.56
C SER A 462 -10.93 7.08 -21.48
N ASN A 463 -10.34 8.15 -22.03
CA ASN A 463 -10.92 9.48 -22.06
C ASN A 463 -11.54 9.74 -23.44
N ASN A 464 -12.83 10.11 -23.50
CA ASN A 464 -13.48 10.51 -24.76
C ASN A 464 -12.78 11.71 -25.38
N LEU A 465 -12.38 12.67 -24.54
CA LEU A 465 -11.58 13.83 -24.93
C LEU A 465 -10.37 13.91 -23.98
N PRO A 466 -9.20 13.39 -24.39
CA PRO A 466 -7.97 13.55 -23.64
C PRO A 466 -7.65 15.03 -23.48
N LEU A 467 -7.53 15.50 -22.23
CA LEU A 467 -7.27 16.91 -21.94
C LEU A 467 -5.80 17.29 -22.13
N LEU A 468 -4.92 16.29 -22.26
CA LEU A 468 -3.50 16.48 -22.53
C LEU A 468 -3.12 15.74 -23.81
N TYR A 469 -2.31 16.40 -24.64
CA TYR A 469 -1.73 15.78 -25.83
C TYR A 469 -0.70 14.72 -25.45
N ARG A 470 -0.71 13.59 -26.15
CA ARG A 470 0.21 12.48 -25.94
C ARG A 470 1.37 12.57 -26.93
N ASP A 471 2.56 12.89 -26.43
CA ASP A 471 3.81 12.85 -27.20
C ASP A 471 4.68 11.66 -26.75
N GLY A 472 4.51 10.51 -27.41
CA GLY A 472 5.16 9.24 -27.09
C GLY A 472 4.20 8.09 -26.76
N GLN A 473 4.73 7.00 -26.21
CA GLN A 473 3.96 5.82 -25.81
C GLN A 473 3.44 5.97 -24.37
N PHE A 474 2.12 6.09 -24.19
CA PHE A 474 1.46 6.22 -22.88
C PHE A 474 0.43 5.11 -22.70
N GLY A 475 0.90 3.86 -22.76
CA GLY A 475 0.09 2.66 -22.55
C GLY A 475 -0.63 2.12 -23.78
N CYS A 476 -0.85 0.80 -23.76
CA CYS A 476 -1.71 0.03 -24.64
C CYS A 476 -2.62 -0.86 -23.77
N PHE A 477 -3.59 -1.53 -24.39
CA PHE A 477 -4.38 -2.53 -23.70
C PHE A 477 -3.58 -3.82 -23.54
N ASP A 478 -3.73 -4.46 -22.37
CA ASP A 478 -3.25 -5.82 -22.17
C ASP A 478 -4.00 -6.76 -23.15
N PRO A 479 -3.31 -7.70 -23.83
CA PRO A 479 -3.89 -8.65 -24.77
C PRO A 479 -5.15 -9.37 -24.25
N GLU A 480 -5.23 -9.60 -22.94
CA GLU A 480 -6.33 -10.31 -22.28
C GLU A 480 -7.49 -9.39 -21.86
N THR A 481 -7.40 -8.08 -22.07
CA THR A 481 -8.46 -7.12 -21.72
C THR A 481 -9.73 -7.43 -22.52
N GLU A 482 -10.84 -7.71 -21.84
CA GLU A 482 -12.14 -7.97 -22.48
C GLU A 482 -12.89 -6.68 -22.83
N PHE A 483 -13.47 -6.63 -24.03
CA PHE A 483 -14.25 -5.51 -24.56
C PHE A 483 -15.63 -5.97 -25.01
N LEU A 484 -16.64 -5.19 -24.66
CA LEU A 484 -17.98 -5.30 -25.24
C LEU A 484 -18.02 -4.61 -26.60
N LEU A 485 -18.32 -5.37 -27.65
CA LEU A 485 -18.51 -4.88 -29.00
C LEU A 485 -19.95 -4.40 -29.21
N TRP A 486 -20.17 -3.64 -30.29
CA TRP A 486 -21.47 -3.08 -30.66
C TRP A 486 -22.55 -4.15 -30.88
N ASP A 487 -22.17 -5.32 -31.39
CA ASP A 487 -23.06 -6.46 -31.61
C ASP A 487 -23.43 -7.21 -30.30
N GLY A 488 -22.93 -6.74 -29.15
CA GLY A 488 -23.17 -7.33 -27.83
C GLY A 488 -22.23 -8.48 -27.49
N THR A 489 -21.28 -8.83 -28.36
CA THR A 489 -20.27 -9.85 -28.06
C THR A 489 -19.14 -9.28 -27.20
N ILE A 490 -18.49 -10.13 -26.42
CA ILE A 490 -17.30 -9.76 -25.65
C ILE A 490 -16.10 -10.44 -26.31
N LYS A 491 -15.05 -9.65 -26.63
CA LYS A 491 -13.78 -10.16 -27.18
C LYS A 491 -12.59 -9.62 -26.40
N LYS A 492 -11.50 -10.38 -26.36
CA LYS A 492 -10.23 -9.90 -25.79
C LYS A 492 -9.53 -8.94 -26.74
N ALA A 493 -8.70 -8.04 -26.21
CA ALA A 493 -7.97 -7.03 -26.98
C ALA A 493 -7.23 -7.63 -28.18
N LYS A 494 -6.57 -8.78 -27.97
CA LYS A 494 -5.82 -9.50 -29.01
C LYS A 494 -6.68 -10.10 -30.14
N GLU A 495 -7.97 -10.29 -29.88
CA GLU A 495 -8.95 -10.91 -30.80
C GLU A 495 -9.72 -9.88 -31.62
N ILE A 496 -9.57 -8.59 -31.30
CA ILE A 496 -10.25 -7.49 -31.97
C ILE A 496 -9.62 -7.23 -33.33
N ARG A 497 -10.45 -6.99 -34.36
CA ARG A 497 -10.01 -6.82 -35.75
C ARG A 497 -10.54 -5.54 -36.41
N ALA A 498 -9.64 -4.73 -36.98
CA ALA A 498 -9.93 -3.55 -37.76
C ALA A 498 -10.77 -3.89 -39.00
N GLY A 499 -11.74 -3.03 -39.30
CA GLY A 499 -12.65 -3.19 -40.43
C GLY A 499 -13.74 -4.27 -40.27
N THR A 500 -13.72 -5.08 -39.21
CA THR A 500 -14.77 -6.09 -38.94
C THR A 500 -15.48 -5.85 -37.61
N ASP A 501 -14.73 -5.57 -36.55
CA ASP A 501 -15.30 -5.30 -35.24
C ASP A 501 -15.68 -3.81 -35.10
N GLN A 502 -16.81 -3.59 -34.42
CA GLN A 502 -17.31 -2.25 -34.09
C GLN A 502 -17.41 -2.10 -32.58
N PHE A 503 -16.92 -0.98 -32.05
CA PHE A 503 -17.12 -0.65 -30.65
C PHE A 503 -18.38 0.18 -30.46
N VAL A 504 -18.93 0.12 -29.24
CA VAL A 504 -19.95 1.06 -28.80
C VAL A 504 -19.27 2.43 -28.60
N GLY A 505 -19.67 3.40 -29.41
CA GLY A 505 -19.29 4.80 -29.23
C GLY A 505 -19.88 5.37 -27.95
N ASP A 506 -19.30 6.48 -27.50
CA ASP A 506 -19.72 7.20 -26.31
C ASP A 506 -21.13 7.82 -26.40
N ASP A 507 -21.61 8.02 -27.63
CA ASP A 507 -22.97 8.39 -27.99
C ASP A 507 -23.91 7.19 -28.13
N GLY A 508 -23.42 5.97 -27.86
CA GLY A 508 -24.15 4.74 -28.10
C GLY A 508 -24.31 4.41 -29.59
N LEU A 509 -23.46 4.94 -30.47
CA LEU A 509 -23.44 4.61 -31.90
C LEU A 509 -22.21 3.77 -32.27
N PRO A 510 -22.28 2.92 -33.30
CA PRO A 510 -21.15 2.06 -33.68
C PRO A 510 -19.93 2.89 -34.13
N ARG A 511 -18.74 2.47 -33.69
CA ARG A 511 -17.45 3.01 -34.11
C ARG A 511 -16.64 1.93 -34.82
N ASN A 512 -16.27 2.21 -36.06
CA ASN A 512 -15.39 1.33 -36.83
C ASN A 512 -13.96 1.44 -36.31
N ILE A 513 -13.32 0.30 -36.12
CA ILE A 513 -11.90 0.24 -35.81
C ILE A 513 -11.13 0.52 -37.11
N LEU A 514 -10.47 1.67 -37.17
CA LEU A 514 -9.81 2.15 -38.39
C LEU A 514 -8.49 1.43 -38.68
N LYS A 515 -7.77 1.02 -37.63
CA LYS A 515 -6.46 0.38 -37.78
C LYS A 515 -6.07 -0.38 -36.51
N GLU A 516 -5.51 -1.58 -36.70
CA GLU A 516 -4.78 -2.32 -35.66
C GLU A 516 -3.28 -2.04 -35.80
N TRP A 517 -2.59 -1.98 -34.66
CA TRP A 517 -1.14 -1.98 -34.63
C TRP A 517 -0.70 -3.10 -33.70
N LYS A 518 0.08 -4.04 -34.24
CA LYS A 518 0.79 -5.07 -33.47
C LYS A 518 2.29 -4.83 -33.65
N GLY A 519 3.05 -5.05 -32.60
CA GLY A 519 4.50 -4.91 -32.64
C GLY A 519 5.12 -6.08 -31.90
N GLU A 520 6.07 -6.75 -32.55
CA GLU A 520 7.00 -7.65 -31.89
C GLU A 520 8.29 -6.87 -31.64
N GLN A 521 8.84 -6.97 -30.44
CA GLN A 521 10.15 -6.42 -30.12
C GLN A 521 11.04 -7.54 -29.60
N GLU A 522 12.29 -7.54 -30.05
CA GLU A 522 13.30 -8.41 -29.47
C GLU A 522 13.54 -8.03 -28.01
N MET A 523 13.52 -9.05 -27.16
CA MET A 523 13.74 -8.91 -25.73
C MET A 523 15.11 -9.48 -25.38
N TYR A 524 15.83 -8.77 -24.53
CA TYR A 524 17.20 -9.03 -24.16
C TYR A 524 17.28 -9.22 -22.65
N GLU A 525 18.00 -10.25 -22.22
CA GLU A 525 18.27 -10.48 -20.81
C GLU A 525 19.56 -9.75 -20.42
N ILE A 526 19.45 -8.87 -19.43
CA ILE A 526 20.57 -8.09 -18.88
C ILE A 526 21.02 -8.75 -17.59
N HIS A 527 22.29 -9.16 -17.52
CA HIS A 527 22.90 -9.67 -16.30
C HIS A 527 23.73 -8.56 -15.62
N LEU A 528 23.37 -8.25 -14.37
CA LEU A 528 24.12 -7.34 -13.51
C LEU A 528 25.06 -8.16 -12.63
N HIS A 529 26.37 -8.14 -12.91
CA HIS A 529 27.42 -8.82 -12.13
C HIS A 529 27.22 -10.31 -11.79
N ASP A 530 28.29 -10.95 -11.32
CA ASP A 530 28.16 -12.27 -10.72
C ASP A 530 27.35 -12.10 -9.41
N HIS A 531 26.13 -12.67 -9.39
CA HIS A 531 25.21 -12.82 -8.24
C HIS A 531 23.99 -11.88 -8.13
N GLU A 532 23.72 -10.96 -9.05
CA GLU A 532 22.43 -10.23 -9.07
C GLU A 532 21.41 -10.86 -10.04
N PRO A 533 20.10 -10.71 -9.80
CA PRO A 533 19.08 -11.22 -10.71
C PRO A 533 19.14 -10.49 -12.06
N SER A 534 19.07 -11.27 -13.14
CA SER A 534 18.89 -10.75 -14.48
C SER A 534 17.50 -10.14 -14.66
N PHE A 535 17.37 -9.23 -15.62
CA PHE A 535 16.09 -8.66 -15.99
C PHE A 535 15.96 -8.58 -17.52
N VAL A 536 14.72 -8.71 -18.01
CA VAL A 536 14.42 -8.81 -19.45
C VAL A 536 13.85 -7.49 -19.93
N VAL A 537 14.41 -6.94 -21.02
CA VAL A 537 14.10 -5.61 -21.54
C VAL A 537 14.01 -5.60 -23.07
N ASN A 538 13.29 -4.65 -23.65
CA ASN A 538 13.31 -4.43 -25.10
C ASN A 538 14.48 -3.51 -25.51
N THR A 539 14.71 -3.37 -26.82
CA THR A 539 15.76 -2.51 -27.40
C THR A 539 15.65 -1.03 -27.00
N ASN A 540 14.46 -0.56 -26.62
CA ASN A 540 14.22 0.82 -26.19
C ASN A 540 14.62 1.09 -24.73
N HIS A 541 14.97 0.05 -23.97
CA HIS A 541 15.35 0.21 -22.57
C HIS A 541 16.67 0.98 -22.46
N ILE A 542 16.73 1.88 -21.48
CA ILE A 542 17.92 2.69 -21.21
C ILE A 542 18.78 1.93 -20.22
N LEU A 543 19.99 1.57 -20.64
CA LEU A 543 21.02 1.01 -19.79
C LEU A 543 21.80 2.15 -19.13
N THR A 544 21.79 2.18 -17.80
CA THR A 544 22.71 3.03 -17.03
C THR A 544 24.01 2.26 -16.85
N VAL A 545 25.02 2.60 -17.64
CA VAL A 545 26.29 1.87 -17.75
C VAL A 545 27.45 2.70 -17.23
N GLN A 546 28.43 2.04 -16.61
CA GLN A 546 29.66 2.71 -16.17
C GLN A 546 30.79 2.45 -17.17
N VAL A 547 31.33 3.49 -17.80
CA VAL A 547 32.48 3.34 -18.71
C VAL A 547 33.77 3.39 -17.89
N SER A 548 34.64 2.40 -18.08
CA SER A 548 35.89 2.28 -17.33
C SER A 548 36.86 3.43 -17.62
N HIS A 549 36.96 3.81 -18.90
CA HIS A 549 37.84 4.88 -19.39
C HIS A 549 37.09 5.71 -20.44
N PRO A 550 36.13 6.58 -20.03
CA PRO A 550 35.29 7.36 -20.95
C PRO A 550 36.11 8.34 -21.79
N GLN A 551 37.31 8.68 -21.31
CA GLN A 551 38.29 9.50 -21.99
C GLN A 551 39.65 8.79 -21.94
N LYS A 552 40.35 8.71 -23.07
CA LYS A 552 41.71 8.15 -23.14
C LYS A 552 42.55 8.91 -24.14
N VAL A 553 43.72 9.37 -23.72
CA VAL A 553 44.76 9.94 -24.57
C VAL A 553 45.91 8.95 -24.65
N TRP A 554 46.50 8.78 -25.83
CA TRP A 554 47.76 8.05 -25.96
C TRP A 554 48.59 8.60 -27.10
N TYR A 555 49.91 8.44 -26.98
CA TYR A 555 50.87 8.75 -28.02
C TYR A 555 51.27 7.47 -28.74
N ASP A 556 51.21 7.48 -30.08
CA ASP A 556 51.76 6.41 -30.91
C ASP A 556 53.17 6.80 -31.41
N PRO A 557 54.23 6.20 -30.84
CA PRO A 557 55.60 6.52 -31.22
C PRO A 557 55.98 6.06 -32.63
N CYS A 558 55.24 5.12 -33.22
CA CYS A 558 55.50 4.68 -34.59
C CYS A 558 55.01 5.69 -35.62
N SER A 559 53.89 6.37 -35.35
CA SER A 559 53.26 7.32 -36.27
C SER A 559 53.49 8.79 -35.90
N HIS A 560 54.08 9.09 -34.73
CA HIS A 560 54.27 10.43 -34.18
C HIS A 560 52.95 11.21 -34.07
N GLN A 561 51.90 10.54 -33.58
CA GLN A 561 50.56 11.12 -33.41
C GLN A 561 50.08 11.00 -31.97
N ILE A 562 49.40 12.05 -31.51
CA ILE A 562 48.61 11.99 -30.28
C ILE A 562 47.17 11.67 -30.68
N SER A 563 46.63 10.59 -30.12
CA SER A 563 45.25 10.17 -30.32
C SER A 563 44.45 10.37 -29.04
N TYR A 564 43.23 10.88 -29.20
CA TYR A 564 42.27 11.10 -28.13
C TYR A 564 40.96 10.38 -28.45
N ARG A 565 40.43 9.66 -27.48
CA ARG A 565 39.13 8.99 -27.56
C ARG A 565 38.20 9.51 -26.45
N LEU A 566 36.96 9.84 -26.81
CA LEU A 566 35.90 10.30 -25.90
C LEU A 566 34.60 9.54 -26.17
N PHE A 567 33.92 9.08 -25.12
CA PHE A 567 32.54 8.63 -25.19
C PHE A 567 31.59 9.83 -25.01
N ASP A 568 30.74 10.12 -26.01
CA ASP A 568 29.87 11.30 -26.02
C ASP A 568 28.46 11.07 -25.44
N GLY A 569 28.19 9.85 -24.97
CA GLY A 569 26.87 9.39 -24.50
C GLY A 569 26.24 8.36 -25.43
N ASP A 570 26.55 8.42 -26.73
CA ASP A 570 26.00 7.51 -27.75
C ASP A 570 27.08 6.65 -28.42
N ARG A 571 28.30 7.19 -28.63
CA ARG A 571 29.41 6.49 -29.29
C ARG A 571 30.80 6.98 -28.86
N PHE A 572 31.82 6.15 -29.10
CA PHE A 572 33.20 6.60 -29.02
C PHE A 572 33.59 7.45 -30.22
N ARG A 573 34.17 8.62 -29.97
CA ARG A 573 34.79 9.49 -30.96
C ARG A 573 36.30 9.44 -30.84
N TYR A 574 36.96 9.39 -31.99
CA TYR A 574 38.42 9.33 -32.09
C TYR A 574 38.92 10.58 -32.81
N PHE A 575 39.94 11.22 -32.24
CA PHE A 575 40.59 12.40 -32.78
C PHE A 575 42.10 12.14 -32.82
N CYS A 576 42.76 12.45 -33.93
CA CYS A 576 44.21 12.30 -34.06
C CYS A 576 44.83 13.64 -34.44
N PHE A 577 45.92 13.98 -33.78
CA PHE A 577 46.67 15.20 -34.03
C PHE A 577 48.12 14.83 -34.39
N PRO A 578 48.62 15.22 -35.58
CA PRO A 578 50.00 14.98 -35.96
C PRO A 578 50.93 15.86 -35.11
N THR A 579 52.01 15.28 -34.60
CA THR A 579 53.04 16.02 -33.87
C THR A 579 54.27 16.23 -34.76
N THR A 580 54.86 17.43 -34.71
CA THR A 580 56.16 17.69 -35.35
C THR A 580 57.28 17.27 -34.41
N SER A 581 58.43 16.87 -34.96
CA SER A 581 59.61 16.37 -34.23
C SER A 581 60.25 17.36 -33.23
N GLU A 582 59.68 18.55 -33.04
CA GLU A 582 60.09 19.55 -32.04
C GLU A 582 59.22 19.50 -30.77
N CYS A 583 58.15 18.69 -30.74
CA CYS A 583 57.22 18.54 -29.61
C CYS A 583 57.53 17.32 -28.72
N VAL A 584 58.82 17.00 -28.49
CA VAL A 584 59.23 15.78 -27.75
C VAL A 584 59.11 15.94 -26.22
N ASP A 585 58.90 17.16 -25.72
CA ASP A 585 58.75 17.44 -24.28
C ASP A 585 57.32 17.93 -23.93
N ILE A 586 56.28 17.37 -24.54
CA ILE A 586 54.91 17.58 -24.04
C ILE A 586 54.70 16.59 -22.89
N ASP A 587 54.65 17.12 -21.66
CA ASP A 587 54.27 16.34 -20.49
C ASP A 587 52.83 15.85 -20.70
N LEU A 588 52.69 14.55 -21.00
CA LEU A 588 51.40 13.89 -21.22
C LEU A 588 50.46 14.15 -20.03
N HIS A 589 51.02 14.35 -18.83
CA HIS A 589 50.27 14.67 -17.63
C HIS A 589 49.69 16.10 -17.66
N GLU A 590 50.41 17.10 -18.18
CA GLU A 590 49.87 18.46 -18.37
C GLU A 590 48.76 18.50 -19.42
N MET A 591 48.88 17.71 -20.50
CA MET A 591 47.81 17.60 -21.50
C MET A 591 46.58 16.84 -20.97
N GLU A 592 46.77 15.78 -20.18
CA GLU A 592 45.69 15.12 -19.45
C GLU A 592 45.00 16.10 -18.50
N MET A 593 45.75 16.89 -17.73
CA MET A 593 45.19 17.92 -16.84
C MET A 593 44.45 19.03 -17.60
N TYR A 594 44.95 19.46 -18.76
CA TYR A 594 44.30 20.48 -19.59
C TYR A 594 42.97 19.98 -20.18
N LEU A 595 42.92 18.70 -20.57
CA LEU A 595 41.71 18.05 -21.07
C LEU A 595 40.71 17.73 -19.95
N GLU A 596 41.19 17.29 -18.78
CA GLU A 596 40.37 17.13 -17.56
C GLU A 596 39.76 18.46 -17.11
N TYR A 597 40.49 19.58 -17.24
CA TYR A 597 40.01 20.92 -16.90
C TYR A 597 38.91 21.43 -17.86
N PHE A 598 39.05 21.17 -19.16
CA PHE A 598 38.07 21.60 -20.17
C PHE A 598 36.83 20.69 -20.28
N TYR A 599 36.98 19.39 -20.03
CA TYR A 599 35.87 18.44 -20.14
C TYR A 599 35.23 18.05 -18.81
N GLN A 600 35.88 18.35 -17.66
CA GLN A 600 35.53 17.91 -16.30
C GLN A 600 35.31 16.38 -16.19
N PRO A 601 35.44 15.77 -15.02
CA PRO A 601 34.99 14.39 -14.83
C PRO A 601 33.46 14.39 -14.86
N THR A 602 32.91 14.44 -16.07
CA THR A 602 31.54 14.08 -16.35
C THR A 602 31.41 12.63 -15.92
N LYS A 603 30.50 12.40 -14.97
CA LYS A 603 30.20 11.12 -14.33
C LYS A 603 30.52 9.94 -15.25
N ALA A 604 31.32 8.99 -14.77
CA ALA A 604 31.66 7.74 -15.49
C ALA A 604 30.44 6.85 -15.80
N ILE A 605 29.22 7.36 -15.59
CA ILE A 605 27.95 6.67 -15.74
C ILE A 605 27.17 7.38 -16.85
N TYR A 606 26.76 6.62 -17.85
CA TYR A 606 26.03 7.09 -19.03
C TYR A 606 24.73 6.32 -19.17
N ASP A 607 23.70 6.99 -19.69
CA ASP A 607 22.44 6.37 -20.09
C ASP A 607 22.48 6.14 -21.60
N ILE A 608 22.58 4.89 -22.04
CA ILE A 608 22.56 4.50 -23.45
C ILE A 608 21.36 3.59 -23.72
N SER A 609 20.67 3.74 -24.86
CA SER A 609 19.65 2.77 -25.23
C SER A 609 20.29 1.40 -25.51
N LEU A 610 19.61 0.31 -25.19
CA LEU A 610 20.11 -1.02 -25.53
C LEU A 610 20.32 -1.17 -27.05
N GLU A 611 19.45 -0.56 -27.86
CA GLU A 611 19.61 -0.52 -29.32
C GLU A 611 20.95 0.09 -29.74
N ASP A 612 21.34 1.21 -29.13
CA ASP A 612 22.59 1.89 -29.46
C ASP A 612 23.80 1.20 -28.86
N PHE A 613 23.66 0.59 -27.68
CA PHE A 613 24.68 -0.27 -27.08
C PHE A 613 25.03 -1.45 -28.00
N LEU A 614 24.04 -2.12 -28.57
CA LEU A 614 24.23 -3.24 -29.50
C LEU A 614 24.89 -2.84 -30.81
N LYS A 615 24.79 -1.57 -31.22
CA LYS A 615 25.48 -1.03 -32.40
C LYS A 615 26.98 -0.77 -32.15
N LEU A 616 27.43 -0.74 -30.89
CA LEU A 616 28.85 -0.56 -30.57
C LEU A 616 29.65 -1.81 -30.97
N PRO A 617 30.90 -1.67 -31.43
CA PRO A 617 31.81 -2.80 -31.62
C PRO A 617 31.97 -3.63 -30.33
N ALA A 618 32.07 -4.96 -30.43
CA ALA A 618 32.17 -5.84 -29.27
C ALA A 618 33.31 -5.46 -28.29
N ARG A 619 34.46 -5.02 -28.82
CA ARG A 619 35.59 -4.52 -28.01
C ARG A 619 35.26 -3.25 -27.22
N GLU A 620 34.36 -2.41 -27.72
CA GLU A 620 33.91 -1.20 -27.02
C GLU A 620 32.81 -1.52 -26.00
N GLN A 621 31.96 -2.52 -26.27
CA GLN A 621 30.98 -3.03 -25.30
C GLN A 621 31.64 -3.61 -24.04
N GLU A 622 32.80 -4.27 -24.18
CA GLU A 622 33.59 -4.81 -23.07
C GLU A 622 34.15 -3.74 -22.11
N GLU A 623 34.20 -2.47 -22.53
CA GLU A 623 34.72 -1.37 -21.70
C GLU A 623 33.69 -0.80 -20.72
N PHE A 624 32.42 -1.20 -20.85
CA PHE A 624 31.37 -0.87 -19.91
C PHE A 624 31.36 -1.87 -18.76
N HIS A 625 31.67 -1.40 -17.56
CA HIS A 625 31.53 -2.18 -16.34
C HIS A 625 30.05 -2.36 -15.97
N MET A 626 29.76 -3.51 -15.35
CA MET A 626 28.47 -3.95 -14.78
C MET A 626 27.49 -4.73 -15.67
N MET A 627 27.81 -5.04 -16.93
CA MET A 627 26.90 -5.83 -17.77
C MET A 627 27.61 -6.88 -18.64
N TYR A 628 27.16 -8.12 -18.56
CA TYR A 628 27.44 -9.17 -19.55
C TYR A 628 26.13 -9.48 -20.28
N LEU A 629 26.11 -9.35 -21.61
CA LEU A 629 24.97 -9.80 -22.43
C LEU A 629 25.14 -11.29 -22.73
N SER A 630 24.15 -12.12 -22.39
CA SER A 630 23.97 -13.41 -23.04
C SER A 630 23.10 -13.24 -24.29
N CYS A 631 23.30 -14.12 -25.28
CA CYS A 631 22.64 -14.10 -26.59
C CYS A 631 21.12 -13.81 -26.54
N PRO A 632 20.56 -13.20 -27.59
CA PRO A 632 19.14 -12.87 -27.67
C PRO A 632 18.29 -14.10 -27.33
N ILE A 633 17.42 -13.94 -26.34
CA ILE A 633 16.42 -14.96 -26.02
C ILE A 633 15.24 -14.67 -26.94
N LEU A 634 14.99 -15.58 -27.86
CA LEU A 634 13.76 -15.59 -28.64
C LEU A 634 12.61 -15.87 -27.67
N TRP A 635 12.02 -14.80 -27.14
CA TRP A 635 10.81 -14.89 -26.34
C TRP A 635 9.64 -15.18 -27.30
N THR A 636 9.58 -16.43 -27.74
CA THR A 636 8.51 -16.93 -28.59
C THR A 636 7.25 -17.01 -27.75
N ASN A 637 6.23 -16.30 -28.20
CA ASN A 637 4.84 -16.32 -27.76
C ASN A 637 4.54 -15.60 -26.45
N GLN A 638 4.46 -14.27 -26.53
CA GLN A 638 3.30 -13.56 -25.98
C GLN A 638 2.83 -12.55 -27.04
N GLU A 639 1.66 -12.83 -27.64
CA GLU A 639 0.94 -11.97 -28.59
C GLU A 639 0.33 -10.73 -27.93
#